data_AF-A0A1J4MH23-F1
#
_entry.id   AF-A0A1J4MH23-F1
#
_cell.length_a   1.000
_cell.length_b   1.000
_cell.length_c   1.000
_cell.angle_alpha   90.00
_cell.angle_beta   90.00
_cell.angle_gamma   90.00
#
_symmetry.space_group_name_H-M   'P 1'
#
loop_
_entity.id
_entity.type
_entity.pdbx_description
1 polymer ?
#
loop_
_entity_poly.entity_id
_entity_poly.type
_entity_poly.pdbx_seq_one_letter_code
_entity_poly.pdbx_strand_id
1 'polypeptide(L)'
;MRILEEDNLLSDEEEQINRIGNVPLKWYDEFDHQGYTIDGERLCKIFGKSDSELQLLVNSTNPDAWRTILDIKNQKTTKLTDEDLEIIQRVLSHQYVNPNFDPEGFIVDFDNKEDKIFPVSNRPITKRGFTPSKWETKKINHLAKLIRMGILKPNKYREEEIFDLWGMEIITPEGNNLATSKRPAHIPAPKLEPPSHKFSYNPPEEFLMTPEEISNLQEMDDNEKNIIPQKYDCLRRVPGYSNLILERFERCLDLYLCPRTIKLRMNVDPKSILPPTIDTSCLKPYPTHVRAEYDIDSILKNNNIINSVKTPILSSVSTDGQWIAIGCGTMITIFEVITTRPIISWNTYEWSSESKTLNNNIHESEIDISKVNDIEANNIVTSLAFHPRLPILACGLEENLYILVLELPNVSYHIKQKKYDCNSTEYLTPAELLTEASNLFNKVESKSMTLLSWYKCEPLLDIPMIKVMIKVKHQAIIRQLNWHRKGIYLASVCPKSPSPSHRIIIHSIDKCTSIKVYKTKGFVRVVQFHTINPWLIIATQRSIRIIDLSNSKSSTKKLNNDNSAKQLVKKLVGIENPTCLSLDYSGQYIFVGQSNGRVAWFDLDLGNQPYKLLRYSETTIKQIQFHPNKSIMFSANSSGDVNLFYCNMPKDIMSNPVLMPLKVLGGAHSNLRSAVWHPKQPWIFCAGTLNSSKVVVLWG
;
A
#
# COMPACT_ATOMS: atom_id res chain seq x y z
N MET A 1 -81.47 39.90 -6.59
CA MET A 1 -82.31 38.90 -5.89
C MET A 1 -83.28 38.27 -6.87
N ARG A 2 -82.79 37.36 -7.72
CA ARG A 2 -83.62 36.26 -8.21
C ARG A 2 -83.54 35.21 -7.10
N ILE A 3 -84.66 34.93 -6.47
CA ILE A 3 -84.79 33.80 -5.55
C ILE A 3 -84.56 32.57 -6.43
N LEU A 4 -83.38 31.96 -6.32
CA LEU A 4 -83.19 30.59 -6.80
C LEU A 4 -84.09 29.74 -5.91
N GLU A 5 -84.97 28.98 -6.53
CA GLU A 5 -85.88 28.04 -5.86
C GLU A 5 -85.06 27.17 -4.89
N GLU A 6 -85.27 27.34 -3.58
CA GLU A 6 -84.65 26.54 -2.52
C GLU A 6 -85.11 25.07 -2.56
N ASP A 7 -86.04 24.74 -3.45
CA ASP A 7 -86.63 23.42 -3.62
C ASP A 7 -85.72 22.43 -4.36
N ASN A 8 -84.52 22.81 -4.83
CA ASN A 8 -83.56 21.91 -5.52
C ASN A 8 -82.30 21.58 -4.70
N LEU A 9 -82.30 21.81 -3.39
CA LEU A 9 -81.11 21.66 -2.52
C LEU A 9 -81.27 20.59 -1.42
N LEU A 10 -82.28 19.73 -1.51
CA LEU A 10 -82.34 18.54 -0.68
C LEU A 10 -81.43 17.45 -1.27
N SER A 11 -80.43 17.04 -0.48
CA SER A 11 -79.50 15.93 -0.78
C SER A 11 -80.19 14.58 -1.08
N ASP A 12 -81.50 14.47 -0.85
CA ASP A 12 -82.30 13.26 -1.03
C ASP A 12 -83.08 13.20 -2.36
N GLU A 13 -82.95 14.21 -3.23
CA GLU A 13 -83.71 14.31 -4.50
C GLU A 13 -83.07 13.63 -5.71
N GLU A 14 -81.83 13.15 -5.59
CA GLU A 14 -81.31 12.19 -6.56
C GLU A 14 -82.02 10.85 -6.36
N GLU A 15 -83.01 10.55 -7.22
CA GLU A 15 -83.78 9.31 -7.16
C GLU A 15 -82.86 8.08 -7.22
N GLN A 16 -82.60 7.49 -6.04
CA GLN A 16 -81.87 6.22 -5.95
C GLN A 16 -82.76 5.10 -6.48
N ILE A 17 -82.46 4.67 -7.71
CA ILE A 17 -83.14 3.55 -8.36
C ILE A 17 -82.95 2.26 -7.55
N ASN A 18 -81.75 2.08 -6.98
CA ASN A 18 -81.40 0.89 -6.19
C ASN A 18 -81.36 1.17 -4.68
N ARG A 19 -82.22 0.49 -3.90
CA ARG A 19 -82.45 0.74 -2.46
C ARG A 19 -81.72 -0.19 -1.48
N ILE A 20 -80.72 -0.94 -1.93
CA ILE A 20 -79.92 -1.90 -1.13
C ILE A 20 -79.12 -1.31 0.06
N GLY A 21 -79.19 0.01 0.31
CA GLY A 21 -78.46 0.66 1.41
C GLY A 21 -76.93 0.58 1.25
N ASN A 22 -76.18 0.75 2.34
CA ASN A 22 -74.71 0.63 2.37
C ASN A 22 -74.28 -0.83 2.61
N VAL A 23 -74.67 -1.72 1.69
CA VAL A 23 -74.35 -3.16 1.74
C VAL A 23 -73.25 -3.46 0.71
N PRO A 24 -72.31 -4.38 1.00
CA PRO A 24 -71.27 -4.74 0.04
C PRO A 24 -71.84 -5.34 -1.25
N LEU A 25 -71.57 -4.70 -2.39
CA LEU A 25 -72.11 -5.11 -3.70
C LEU A 25 -71.68 -6.53 -4.13
N LYS A 26 -70.57 -7.05 -3.58
CA LYS A 26 -70.07 -8.39 -3.87
C LYS A 26 -71.07 -9.50 -3.54
N TRP A 27 -71.99 -9.29 -2.60
CA TRP A 27 -73.02 -10.29 -2.27
C TRP A 27 -73.94 -10.59 -3.43
N TYR A 28 -74.08 -9.64 -4.35
CA TYR A 28 -74.88 -9.84 -5.54
C TYR A 28 -74.08 -10.51 -6.67
N ASP A 29 -72.75 -10.68 -6.57
CA ASP A 29 -71.88 -11.17 -7.67
C ASP A 29 -72.35 -12.50 -8.30
N GLU A 30 -72.86 -13.43 -7.49
CA GLU A 30 -73.35 -14.75 -7.93
C GLU A 30 -74.76 -14.72 -8.54
N PHE A 31 -75.46 -13.60 -8.45
CA PHE A 31 -76.83 -13.43 -8.94
C PHE A 31 -76.88 -12.57 -10.20
N ASP A 32 -77.89 -12.79 -11.05
CA ASP A 32 -78.07 -12.06 -12.31
C ASP A 32 -78.68 -10.65 -12.15
N HIS A 33 -79.03 -10.28 -10.91
CA HIS A 33 -79.63 -8.98 -10.56
C HIS A 33 -78.88 -8.35 -9.38
N GLN A 34 -78.97 -7.03 -9.23
CA GLN A 34 -78.36 -6.26 -8.16
C GLN A 34 -79.42 -5.40 -7.49
N GLY A 35 -80.04 -5.93 -6.44
CA GLY A 35 -81.09 -5.24 -5.70
C GLY A 35 -82.44 -5.18 -6.41
N TYR A 36 -83.31 -4.32 -5.90
CA TYR A 36 -84.71 -4.19 -6.31
C TYR A 36 -85.13 -2.71 -6.35
N THR A 37 -86.11 -2.40 -7.20
CA THR A 37 -86.77 -1.07 -7.24
C THR A 37 -87.72 -0.89 -6.05
N ILE A 38 -88.28 0.31 -5.89
CA ILE A 38 -89.24 0.60 -4.81
C ILE A 38 -90.51 -0.27 -4.90
N ASP A 39 -90.91 -0.63 -6.12
CA ASP A 39 -92.07 -1.48 -6.40
C ASP A 39 -91.76 -2.98 -6.28
N GLY A 40 -90.52 -3.34 -5.93
CA GLY A 40 -90.09 -4.72 -5.69
C GLY A 40 -89.69 -5.49 -6.95
N GLU A 41 -89.47 -4.81 -8.08
CA GLU A 41 -88.99 -5.45 -9.31
C GLU A 41 -87.48 -5.71 -9.26
N ARG A 42 -87.02 -6.81 -9.85
CA ARG A 42 -85.59 -7.19 -9.88
C ARG A 42 -84.82 -6.28 -10.83
N LEU A 43 -83.78 -5.60 -10.33
CA LEU A 43 -82.88 -4.81 -11.16
C LEU A 43 -81.80 -5.70 -11.77
N CYS A 44 -81.99 -6.12 -13.02
CA CYS A 44 -81.02 -6.93 -13.75
C CYS A 44 -79.67 -6.22 -13.86
N LYS A 45 -78.57 -6.98 -13.76
CA LYS A 45 -77.23 -6.43 -13.93
C LYS A 45 -76.97 -6.08 -15.39
N ILE A 46 -76.74 -4.80 -15.66
CA ILE A 46 -76.34 -4.31 -16.98
C ILE A 46 -74.82 -4.45 -17.16
N PHE A 47 -74.06 -4.30 -16.08
CA PHE A 47 -72.59 -4.40 -16.10
C PHE A 47 -72.12 -5.67 -15.37
N GLY A 48 -71.43 -6.57 -16.06
CA GLY A 48 -70.81 -7.76 -15.51
C GLY A 48 -69.32 -7.57 -15.15
N LYS A 49 -68.74 -8.50 -14.38
CA LYS A 49 -67.29 -8.50 -14.08
C LYS A 49 -66.42 -8.62 -15.34
N SER A 50 -66.93 -9.25 -16.40
CA SER A 50 -66.26 -9.38 -17.70
C SER A 50 -66.25 -8.08 -18.52
N ASP A 51 -67.07 -7.09 -18.18
CA ASP A 51 -67.27 -5.89 -19.00
C ASP A 51 -66.27 -4.77 -18.68
N SER A 52 -65.41 -4.95 -17.67
CA SER A 52 -64.39 -3.97 -17.28
C SER A 52 -63.35 -3.71 -18.37
N GLU A 53 -62.96 -4.74 -19.13
CA GLU A 53 -62.01 -4.60 -20.25
C GLU A 53 -62.66 -3.91 -21.46
N LEU A 54 -63.95 -4.19 -21.72
CA LEU A 54 -64.72 -3.54 -22.78
C LEU A 54 -65.00 -2.07 -22.46
N GLN A 55 -65.25 -1.75 -21.19
CA GLN A 55 -65.49 -0.38 -20.75
C GLN A 55 -64.20 0.47 -20.82
N LEU A 56 -63.04 -0.12 -20.55
CA LEU A 56 -61.74 0.48 -20.81
C LEU A 56 -61.51 0.77 -22.30
N LEU A 57 -61.93 -0.14 -23.19
CA LEU A 57 -61.87 0.08 -24.64
C LEU A 57 -62.80 1.23 -25.08
N VAL A 58 -64.03 1.27 -24.58
CA VAL A 58 -65.00 2.33 -24.85
C VAL A 58 -64.46 3.69 -24.33
N ASN A 59 -63.85 3.70 -23.15
CA ASN A 59 -63.23 4.90 -22.58
C ASN A 59 -62.02 5.38 -23.40
N SER A 60 -61.25 4.47 -24.00
CA SER A 60 -60.13 4.84 -24.88
C SER A 60 -60.58 5.49 -26.19
N THR A 61 -61.82 5.24 -26.61
CA THR A 61 -62.39 5.74 -27.88
C THR A 61 -63.18 7.05 -27.67
N ASN A 62 -63.70 7.28 -26.46
CA ASN A 62 -64.49 8.46 -26.14
C ASN A 62 -63.60 9.60 -25.57
N PRO A 63 -63.57 10.80 -26.20
CA PRO A 63 -62.74 11.93 -25.72
C PRO A 63 -63.22 12.50 -24.37
N ASP A 64 -64.49 12.29 -24.03
CA ASP A 64 -65.10 12.76 -22.78
C ASP A 64 -65.01 11.76 -21.62
N ALA A 65 -64.29 10.65 -21.78
CA ALA A 65 -64.21 9.59 -20.78
C ALA A 65 -63.67 10.07 -19.42
N TRP A 66 -62.82 11.09 -19.41
CA TRP A 66 -62.27 11.69 -18.20
C TRP A 66 -63.28 12.53 -17.38
N ARG A 67 -64.43 12.89 -17.98
CA ARG A 67 -65.53 13.61 -17.30
C ARG A 67 -66.70 12.69 -16.93
N THR A 68 -66.68 11.44 -17.39
CA THR A 68 -67.74 10.47 -17.12
C THR A 68 -67.43 9.63 -15.88
N ILE A 69 -68.34 9.63 -14.92
CA ILE A 69 -68.26 8.84 -13.69
C ILE A 69 -69.25 7.68 -13.78
N LEU A 70 -68.83 6.52 -13.31
CA LEU A 70 -69.65 5.30 -13.29
C LEU A 70 -70.26 5.13 -11.89
N ASP A 71 -71.59 5.24 -11.78
CA ASP A 71 -72.32 4.87 -10.58
C ASP A 71 -72.66 3.37 -10.63
N ILE A 72 -71.89 2.59 -9.88
CA ILE A 72 -71.99 1.14 -9.80
C ILE A 72 -73.25 0.71 -9.04
N LYS A 73 -73.77 1.54 -8.12
CA LYS A 73 -74.93 1.19 -7.29
C LYS A 73 -76.23 1.24 -8.09
N ASN A 74 -76.42 2.30 -8.88
CA ASN A 74 -77.57 2.46 -9.75
C ASN A 74 -77.33 1.97 -11.19
N GLN A 75 -76.13 1.45 -11.49
CA GLN A 75 -75.73 0.97 -12.81
C GLN A 75 -75.95 2.02 -13.91
N LYS A 76 -75.53 3.27 -13.64
CA LYS A 76 -75.68 4.40 -14.56
C LYS A 76 -74.34 5.10 -14.78
N THR A 77 -74.12 5.61 -15.98
CA THR A 77 -72.96 6.44 -16.31
C THR A 77 -73.39 7.91 -16.34
N THR A 78 -72.75 8.77 -15.54
CA THR A 78 -73.09 10.19 -15.39
C THR A 78 -71.93 11.05 -15.87
N LYS A 79 -72.16 11.91 -16.86
CA LYS A 79 -71.16 12.87 -17.34
C LYS A 79 -71.25 14.17 -16.54
N LEU A 80 -70.14 14.62 -15.97
CA LEU A 80 -70.07 15.91 -15.28
C LEU A 80 -70.27 17.05 -16.27
N THR A 81 -71.04 18.05 -15.86
CA THR A 81 -71.22 19.28 -16.64
C THR A 81 -70.02 20.22 -16.49
N ASP A 82 -69.89 21.20 -17.38
CA ASP A 82 -68.81 22.19 -17.27
C ASP A 82 -68.95 23.06 -16.02
N GLU A 83 -70.18 23.33 -15.56
CA GLU A 83 -70.45 24.07 -14.32
C GLU A 83 -69.97 23.29 -13.08
N ASP A 84 -70.20 21.97 -13.05
CA ASP A 84 -69.72 21.11 -11.97
C ASP A 84 -68.18 21.11 -11.88
N LEU A 85 -67.50 21.10 -13.03
CA LEU A 85 -66.04 21.15 -13.08
C LEU A 85 -65.49 22.52 -12.66
N GLU A 86 -66.17 23.60 -13.02
CA GLU A 86 -65.82 24.95 -12.57
C GLU A 86 -65.97 25.08 -11.04
N ILE A 87 -67.04 24.52 -10.48
CA ILE A 87 -67.25 24.45 -9.02
C ILE A 87 -66.11 23.66 -8.36
N ILE A 88 -65.80 22.45 -8.85
CA ILE A 88 -64.71 21.63 -8.31
C ILE A 88 -63.38 22.38 -8.36
N GLN A 89 -63.08 23.04 -9.48
CA GLN A 89 -61.85 23.80 -9.65
C GLN A 89 -61.76 24.99 -8.68
N ARG A 90 -62.86 25.71 -8.46
CA ARG A 90 -62.91 26.81 -7.46
C ARG A 90 -62.72 26.31 -6.05
N VAL A 91 -63.36 25.20 -5.68
CA VAL A 91 -63.19 24.57 -4.35
C VAL A 91 -61.73 24.16 -4.13
N LEU A 92 -61.11 23.48 -5.11
CA LEU A 92 -59.71 23.05 -5.00
C LEU A 92 -58.74 24.25 -4.87
N SER A 93 -59.04 25.35 -5.57
CA SER A 93 -58.25 26.59 -5.49
C SER A 93 -58.59 27.47 -4.28
N HIS A 94 -59.44 27.01 -3.36
CA HIS A 94 -59.91 27.74 -2.18
C HIS A 94 -60.58 29.09 -2.53
N GLN A 95 -61.20 29.18 -3.71
CA GLN A 95 -62.01 30.31 -4.14
C GLN A 95 -63.48 30.13 -3.73
N TYR A 96 -64.22 31.23 -3.62
CA TYR A 96 -65.66 31.16 -3.37
C TYR A 96 -66.38 30.43 -4.50
N VAL A 97 -67.28 29.51 -4.14
CA VAL A 97 -67.99 28.65 -5.10
C VAL A 97 -68.85 29.47 -6.06
N ASN A 98 -69.59 30.44 -5.50
CA ASN A 98 -70.39 31.36 -6.29
C ASN A 98 -69.50 32.48 -6.84
N PRO A 99 -69.36 32.63 -8.18
CA PRO A 99 -68.51 33.65 -8.78
C PRO A 99 -68.93 35.08 -8.42
N ASN A 100 -70.22 35.27 -8.10
CA ASN A 100 -70.80 36.58 -7.85
C ASN A 100 -70.74 37.01 -6.38
N PHE A 101 -70.05 36.24 -5.51
CA PHE A 101 -69.95 36.58 -4.09
C PHE A 101 -68.85 37.62 -3.85
N ASP A 102 -69.23 38.75 -3.25
CA ASP A 102 -68.31 39.83 -2.88
C ASP A 102 -67.91 39.69 -1.39
N PRO A 103 -66.65 39.35 -1.07
CA PRO A 103 -66.21 39.11 0.31
C PRO A 103 -66.08 40.39 1.15
N GLU A 104 -66.02 41.57 0.54
CA GLU A 104 -65.77 42.86 1.23
C GLU A 104 -67.03 43.73 1.33
N GLY A 105 -68.23 43.11 1.29
CA GLY A 105 -69.50 43.82 1.39
C GLY A 105 -69.70 44.57 2.73
N PHE A 106 -70.29 45.76 2.67
CA PHE A 106 -70.58 46.56 3.87
C PHE A 106 -71.67 45.92 4.75
N ILE A 107 -71.41 45.86 6.07
CA ILE A 107 -72.41 45.47 7.07
C ILE A 107 -73.33 46.67 7.32
N VAL A 108 -74.61 46.55 6.95
CA VAL A 108 -75.63 47.55 7.24
C VAL A 108 -76.39 47.14 8.50
N ASP A 109 -76.15 47.87 9.59
CA ASP A 109 -76.93 47.70 10.82
C ASP A 109 -78.31 48.35 10.65
N PHE A 110 -79.35 47.53 10.41
CA PHE A 110 -80.73 47.98 10.14
C PHE A 110 -81.52 48.45 11.38
N ASP A 111 -80.94 48.33 12.58
CA ASP A 111 -81.60 48.69 13.84
C ASP A 111 -81.07 50.05 14.36
N ASN A 112 -81.86 51.10 14.15
CA ASN A 112 -81.49 52.48 14.51
C ASN A 112 -81.35 52.70 16.04
N LYS A 113 -80.27 53.42 16.41
CA LYS A 113 -79.89 53.91 17.74
C LYS A 113 -80.69 55.15 18.18
N GLU A 114 -82.01 55.05 18.27
CA GLU A 114 -82.79 56.03 19.05
C GLU A 114 -83.28 55.37 20.36
N ASP A 115 -82.98 56.04 21.47
CA ASP A 115 -83.00 55.47 22.83
C ASP A 115 -84.38 54.97 23.26
N LYS A 116 -84.50 53.66 23.52
CA LYS A 116 -85.67 53.05 24.17
C LYS A 116 -85.63 53.38 25.67
N ILE A 117 -86.28 54.49 26.06
CA ILE A 117 -86.28 55.03 27.45
C ILE A 117 -86.94 54.07 28.47
N PHE A 118 -87.87 53.22 28.03
CA PHE A 118 -88.57 52.28 28.90
C PHE A 118 -88.21 50.82 28.59
N PRO A 119 -88.18 49.94 29.61
CA PRO A 119 -88.05 48.52 29.37
C PRO A 119 -89.29 48.00 28.63
N VAL A 120 -89.08 47.07 27.69
CA VAL A 120 -90.14 46.43 26.89
C VAL A 120 -91.19 45.71 27.76
N SER A 121 -90.86 45.38 29.03
CA SER A 121 -91.79 44.77 29.98
C SER A 121 -91.63 45.34 31.39
N ASN A 122 -92.75 45.67 32.05
CA ASN A 122 -92.79 46.16 33.43
C ASN A 122 -93.16 45.03 34.44
N ARG A 123 -92.58 43.84 34.27
CA ARG A 123 -92.77 42.74 35.24
C ARG A 123 -92.04 43.08 36.55
N PRO A 124 -92.65 42.86 37.73
CA PRO A 124 -91.96 43.10 38.99
C PRO A 124 -90.74 42.19 39.10
N ILE A 125 -89.58 42.74 39.47
CA ILE A 125 -88.36 41.95 39.66
C ILE A 125 -88.60 40.92 40.77
N THR A 126 -88.17 39.68 40.50
CA THR A 126 -88.21 38.61 41.51
C THR A 126 -87.19 38.84 42.62
N LYS A 127 -87.51 38.47 43.87
CA LYS A 127 -86.59 38.57 45.02
C LYS A 127 -85.24 37.87 44.83
N ARG A 128 -85.15 36.91 43.90
CA ARG A 128 -83.89 36.22 43.57
C ARG A 128 -82.84 37.16 42.95
N GLY A 129 -83.27 38.27 42.35
CA GLY A 129 -82.34 39.30 41.82
C GLY A 129 -81.67 40.15 42.90
N PHE A 130 -82.24 40.21 44.11
CA PHE A 130 -81.74 41.04 45.22
C PHE A 130 -81.16 40.24 46.39
N THR A 131 -81.38 38.91 46.40
CA THR A 131 -80.85 38.03 47.45
C THR A 131 -79.75 37.13 46.86
N PRO A 132 -78.76 36.71 47.68
CA PRO A 132 -77.72 35.80 47.23
C PRO A 132 -78.28 34.54 46.56
N SER A 133 -77.61 34.04 45.53
CA SER A 133 -78.12 32.94 44.72
C SER A 133 -78.26 31.65 45.53
N LYS A 134 -79.47 31.11 45.57
CA LYS A 134 -79.75 29.79 46.16
C LYS A 134 -79.05 28.64 45.43
N TRP A 135 -78.74 28.83 44.15
CA TRP A 135 -78.04 27.84 43.33
C TRP A 135 -76.54 27.83 43.63
N GLU A 136 -75.98 29.01 43.84
CA GLU A 136 -74.59 29.17 44.25
C GLU A 136 -74.34 28.59 45.64
N THR A 137 -75.22 28.85 46.60
CA THR A 137 -75.15 28.23 47.94
C THR A 137 -75.23 26.70 47.88
N LYS A 138 -76.09 26.12 47.03
CA LYS A 138 -76.09 24.65 46.79
C LYS A 138 -74.75 24.16 46.23
N LYS A 139 -74.16 24.88 45.28
CA LYS A 139 -72.89 24.52 44.65
C LYS A 139 -71.71 24.66 45.63
N ILE A 140 -71.69 25.72 46.44
CA ILE A 140 -70.72 25.93 47.51
C ILE A 140 -70.83 24.81 48.54
N ASN A 141 -72.04 24.45 48.98
CA ASN A 141 -72.23 23.34 49.93
C ASN A 141 -71.77 22.00 49.36
N HIS A 142 -72.00 21.76 48.07
CA HIS A 142 -71.51 20.57 47.39
C HIS A 142 -69.97 20.54 47.33
N LEU A 143 -69.33 21.64 46.94
CA LEU A 143 -67.87 21.78 46.92
C LEU A 143 -67.27 21.65 48.33
N ALA A 144 -67.87 22.28 49.34
CA ALA A 144 -67.45 22.16 50.73
C ALA A 144 -67.54 20.71 51.24
N LYS A 145 -68.58 19.96 50.82
CA LYS A 145 -68.69 18.52 51.11
C LYS A 145 -67.57 17.72 50.45
N LEU A 146 -67.26 18.00 49.18
CA LEU A 146 -66.15 17.38 48.46
C LEU A 146 -64.77 17.71 49.07
N ILE A 147 -64.59 18.93 49.59
CA ILE A 147 -63.38 19.35 50.30
C ILE A 147 -63.26 18.62 51.64
N ARG A 148 -64.35 18.53 52.43
CA ARG A 148 -64.37 17.77 53.69
C ARG A 148 -64.11 16.27 53.48
N MET A 149 -64.60 15.71 52.38
CA MET A 149 -64.32 14.33 51.96
C MET A 149 -62.90 14.14 51.41
N GLY A 150 -62.12 15.22 51.22
CA GLY A 150 -60.75 15.17 50.72
C GLY A 150 -60.60 14.92 49.22
N ILE A 151 -61.72 14.86 48.48
CA ILE A 151 -61.75 14.64 47.02
C ILE A 151 -61.28 15.90 46.29
N LEU A 152 -61.75 17.07 46.75
CA LEU A 152 -61.32 18.36 46.22
C LEU A 152 -60.33 19.01 47.19
N LYS A 153 -59.10 19.25 46.75
CA LYS A 153 -58.15 20.06 47.52
C LYS A 153 -58.17 21.50 46.99
N PRO A 154 -58.28 22.53 47.85
CA PRO A 154 -58.19 23.91 47.40
C PRO A 154 -56.81 24.17 46.78
N ASN A 155 -56.77 24.96 45.73
CA ASN A 155 -55.52 25.30 45.05
C ASN A 155 -54.67 26.16 46.01
N LYS A 156 -53.58 25.59 46.55
CA LYS A 156 -52.57 26.36 47.28
C LYS A 156 -51.59 26.92 46.25
N TYR A 157 -51.33 28.22 46.29
CA TYR A 157 -50.21 28.81 45.56
C TYR A 157 -48.92 28.11 46.07
N ARG A 158 -48.21 27.41 45.18
CA ARG A 158 -46.90 26.82 45.50
C ARG A 158 -45.85 27.90 45.24
N GLU A 159 -45.12 28.31 46.27
CA GLU A 159 -43.87 29.04 46.08
C GLU A 159 -42.86 28.09 45.39
N GLU A 160 -42.02 28.62 44.51
CA GLU A 160 -40.96 27.82 43.87
C GLU A 160 -39.97 27.36 44.95
N GLU A 161 -39.89 26.06 45.20
CA GLU A 161 -38.90 25.50 46.12
C GLU A 161 -37.51 25.68 45.48
N ILE A 162 -36.67 26.55 46.06
CA ILE A 162 -35.26 26.67 45.69
C ILE A 162 -34.56 25.39 46.15
N PHE A 163 -34.39 24.46 45.22
CA PHE A 163 -33.72 23.20 45.51
C PHE A 163 -32.24 23.30 45.17
N ASP A 164 -31.39 22.79 46.06
CA ASP A 164 -29.99 22.58 45.76
C ASP A 164 -29.86 21.34 44.86
N LEU A 165 -29.64 21.58 43.56
CA LEU A 165 -29.44 20.54 42.54
C LEU A 165 -28.28 19.58 42.89
N TRP A 166 -27.33 20.03 43.73
CA TRP A 166 -26.11 19.29 44.08
C TRP A 166 -26.06 18.84 45.55
N GLY A 167 -27.02 19.27 46.39
CA GLY A 167 -26.97 19.10 47.85
C GLY A 167 -26.95 17.65 48.34
N MET A 168 -27.47 16.71 47.54
CA MET A 168 -27.47 15.27 47.86
C MET A 168 -26.33 14.49 47.17
N GLU A 169 -25.76 15.00 46.08
CA GLU A 169 -24.70 14.30 45.32
C GLU A 169 -23.34 14.35 46.00
N ILE A 170 -23.06 15.39 46.79
CA ILE A 170 -21.75 15.61 47.43
C ILE A 170 -21.56 14.72 48.68
N ILE A 171 -22.64 14.29 49.33
CA ILE A 171 -22.61 13.71 50.68
C ILE A 171 -22.39 12.18 50.67
N THR A 172 -22.63 11.50 49.54
CA THR A 172 -22.42 10.05 49.45
C THR A 172 -21.18 9.73 48.61
N PRO A 173 -20.09 9.19 49.20
CA PRO A 173 -18.92 8.74 48.43
C PRO A 173 -19.25 7.53 47.51
N GLU A 174 -20.46 6.99 47.63
CA GLU A 174 -21.03 5.92 46.78
C GLU A 174 -21.87 6.44 45.60
N GLY A 175 -21.98 7.77 45.43
CA GLY A 175 -22.85 8.45 44.46
C GLY A 175 -22.41 8.43 42.99
N ASN A 176 -21.46 7.59 42.58
CA ASN A 176 -21.11 7.41 41.15
C ASN A 176 -21.94 6.29 40.50
N ASN A 177 -23.27 6.40 40.56
CA ASN A 177 -24.19 5.55 39.78
C ASN A 177 -24.29 5.98 38.29
N LEU A 178 -23.26 6.63 37.75
CA LEU A 178 -23.02 6.73 36.30
C LEU A 178 -22.33 5.46 35.75
N ALA A 179 -21.68 4.67 36.60
CA ALA A 179 -20.99 3.43 36.21
C ALA A 179 -21.94 2.29 35.81
N THR A 180 -23.23 2.37 36.15
CA THR A 180 -24.26 1.36 35.83
C THR A 180 -25.05 1.68 34.56
N SER A 181 -24.80 2.82 33.91
CA SER A 181 -25.43 3.13 32.63
C SER A 181 -24.71 2.36 31.52
N LYS A 182 -25.45 1.55 30.73
CA LYS A 182 -24.96 0.90 29.49
C LYS A 182 -24.64 1.91 28.36
N ARG A 183 -24.17 3.11 28.71
CA ARG A 183 -23.80 4.17 27.77
C ARG A 183 -22.28 4.12 27.55
N PRO A 184 -21.81 4.42 26.33
CA PRO A 184 -20.38 4.61 26.12
C PRO A 184 -19.87 5.73 27.03
N ALA A 185 -18.65 5.56 27.55
CA ALA A 185 -18.01 6.53 28.42
C ALA A 185 -17.92 7.90 27.72
N HIS A 186 -18.35 8.97 28.40
CA HIS A 186 -18.26 10.32 27.87
C HIS A 186 -16.78 10.72 27.72
N ILE A 187 -16.37 11.11 26.50
CA ILE A 187 -15.02 11.62 26.26
C ILE A 187 -14.99 13.09 26.73
N PRO A 188 -14.20 13.41 27.77
CA PRO A 188 -14.13 14.78 28.29
C PRO A 188 -13.56 15.72 27.23
N ALA A 189 -14.01 16.98 27.26
CA ALA A 189 -13.41 18.03 26.45
C ALA A 189 -11.92 18.18 26.81
N PRO A 190 -11.03 18.41 25.83
CA PRO A 190 -9.62 18.70 26.11
C PRO A 190 -9.53 19.94 26.98
N LYS A 191 -8.72 19.89 28.04
CA LYS A 191 -8.46 21.05 28.90
C LYS A 191 -7.50 22.00 28.20
N LEU A 192 -7.62 23.29 28.51
CA LEU A 192 -6.59 24.25 28.12
C LEU A 192 -5.30 23.92 28.88
N GLU A 193 -4.16 24.10 28.21
CA GLU A 193 -2.87 23.99 28.89
C GLU A 193 -2.76 25.07 29.97
N PRO A 194 -2.11 24.76 31.11
CA PRO A 194 -1.86 25.78 32.12
C PRO A 194 -0.99 26.89 31.53
N PRO A 195 -1.18 28.15 31.93
CA PRO A 195 -0.38 29.27 31.44
C PRO A 195 1.10 29.06 31.78
N SER A 196 1.96 29.11 30.77
CA SER A 196 3.43 29.02 30.87
C SER A 196 4.09 30.40 31.03
N HIS A 197 5.39 30.42 31.36
CA HIS A 197 6.19 31.64 31.50
C HIS A 197 6.24 32.50 30.22
N LYS A 198 6.05 31.90 29.03
CA LYS A 198 5.93 32.61 27.74
C LYS A 198 4.75 33.60 27.70
N PHE A 199 3.68 33.34 28.44
CA PHE A 199 2.48 34.18 28.50
C PHE A 199 2.49 35.18 29.66
N SER A 200 3.60 35.25 30.41
CA SER A 200 3.81 36.29 31.41
C SER A 200 3.98 37.64 30.72
N TYR A 201 3.53 38.72 31.37
CA TYR A 201 3.84 40.09 30.92
C TYR A 201 5.33 40.42 31.09
N ASN A 202 6.04 39.69 31.95
CA ASN A 202 7.48 39.80 32.16
C ASN A 202 8.12 38.41 32.02
N PRO A 203 8.26 37.89 30.78
CA PRO A 203 8.93 36.62 30.53
C PRO A 203 10.45 36.80 30.63
N PRO A 204 11.22 35.73 30.94
CA PRO A 204 12.67 35.77 30.85
C PRO A 204 13.12 36.00 29.40
N GLU A 205 14.32 36.56 29.24
CA GLU A 205 14.84 37.02 27.94
C GLU A 205 14.99 35.89 26.92
N GLU A 206 15.19 34.65 27.37
CA GLU A 206 15.22 33.45 26.52
C GLU A 206 13.92 33.21 25.73
N PHE A 207 12.78 33.72 26.22
CA PHE A 207 11.50 33.59 25.53
C PHE A 207 11.23 34.73 24.55
N LEU A 208 12.00 35.83 24.59
CA LEU A 208 11.83 36.94 23.65
C LEU A 208 12.39 36.53 22.30
N MET A 209 11.57 36.63 21.26
CA MET A 209 11.95 36.28 19.90
C MET A 209 12.90 37.33 19.31
N THR A 210 13.80 36.87 18.44
CA THR A 210 14.66 37.78 17.66
C THR A 210 13.86 38.47 16.56
N PRO A 211 14.29 39.65 16.06
CA PRO A 211 13.58 40.34 14.98
C PRO A 211 13.50 39.51 13.69
N GLU A 212 14.49 38.65 13.43
CA GLU A 212 14.50 37.72 12.29
C GLU A 212 13.43 36.62 12.45
N GLU A 213 13.26 36.06 13.65
CA GLU A 213 12.20 35.12 13.97
C GLU A 213 10.81 35.74 13.86
N ILE A 214 10.66 37.01 14.29
CA ILE A 214 9.38 37.75 14.17
C ILE A 214 9.02 37.96 12.70
N SER A 215 10.00 38.32 11.86
CA SER A 215 9.77 38.47 10.41
C SER A 215 9.39 37.13 9.77
N ASN A 216 10.12 36.06 10.09
CA ASN A 216 9.81 34.71 9.58
C ASN A 216 8.43 34.23 10.04
N LEU A 217 8.01 34.54 11.28
CA LEU A 217 6.67 34.21 11.78
C LEU A 217 5.56 35.01 11.09
N GLN A 218 5.83 36.24 10.65
CA GLN A 218 4.87 37.07 9.90
C GLN A 218 4.74 36.62 8.43
N GLU A 219 5.78 36.01 7.87
CA GLU A 219 5.78 35.48 6.49
C GLU A 219 5.14 34.09 6.37
N MET A 220 5.15 33.28 7.43
CA MET A 220 4.49 31.97 7.44
C MET A 220 2.98 32.14 7.65
N ASP A 221 2.16 31.81 6.64
CA ASP A 221 0.68 31.86 6.69
C ASP A 221 0.06 30.85 7.69
N ASP A 222 0.86 29.91 8.19
CA ASP A 222 0.46 28.94 9.20
C ASP A 222 0.36 29.63 10.57
N ASN A 223 -0.80 30.22 10.83
CA ASN A 223 -1.24 30.80 12.09
C ASN A 223 -1.34 29.73 13.20
N GLU A 224 -0.26 29.05 13.55
CA GLU A 224 -0.13 28.53 14.91
C GLU A 224 -0.18 29.75 15.82
N LYS A 225 -1.27 29.84 16.59
CA LYS A 225 -1.70 30.95 17.48
C LYS A 225 -0.66 31.27 18.56
N ASN A 226 0.51 31.68 18.14
CA ASN A 226 1.64 32.00 18.97
C ASN A 226 1.56 33.48 19.29
N ILE A 227 1.06 33.78 20.48
CA ILE A 227 1.26 35.09 21.10
C ILE A 227 2.74 35.40 21.04
N ILE A 228 3.10 36.51 20.38
CA ILE A 228 4.47 37.02 20.37
C ILE A 228 4.78 37.45 21.81
N PRO A 229 5.71 36.78 22.50
CA PRO A 229 6.04 37.10 23.88
C PRO A 229 6.68 38.50 23.91
N GLN A 230 6.12 39.37 24.73
CA GLN A 230 6.59 40.74 24.90
C GLN A 230 6.87 40.98 26.38
N LYS A 231 8.00 41.62 26.67
CA LYS A 231 8.41 41.98 28.03
C LYS A 231 7.96 43.40 28.34
N TYR A 232 7.23 43.53 29.43
CA TYR A 232 6.77 44.79 30.00
C TYR A 232 7.36 44.96 31.39
N ASP A 233 8.01 46.10 31.63
CA ASP A 233 8.67 46.38 32.92
C ASP A 233 7.69 46.44 34.10
N CYS A 234 6.43 46.84 33.86
CA CYS A 234 5.42 46.98 34.90
C CYS A 234 4.01 46.68 34.38
N LEU A 235 3.14 46.18 35.27
CA LEU A 235 1.78 45.75 34.94
C LEU A 235 0.93 46.87 34.32
N ARG A 236 1.19 48.14 34.67
CA ARG A 236 0.46 49.29 34.13
C ARG A 236 0.68 49.53 32.64
N ARG A 237 1.79 49.03 32.09
CA ARG A 237 2.14 49.15 30.66
C ARG A 237 1.56 48.02 29.80
N VAL A 238 0.96 47.00 30.42
CA VAL A 238 0.39 45.87 29.70
C VAL A 238 -0.83 46.34 28.91
N PRO A 239 -0.81 46.26 27.57
CA PRO A 239 -1.93 46.69 26.75
C PRO A 239 -3.11 45.71 26.85
N GLY A 240 -4.30 46.17 26.46
CA GLY A 240 -5.43 45.28 26.25
C GLY A 240 -5.14 44.30 25.10
N TYR A 241 -5.37 43.01 25.34
CA TYR A 241 -5.14 41.97 24.33
C TYR A 241 -6.27 41.94 23.29
N SER A 242 -5.99 42.35 22.06
CA SER A 242 -6.99 42.47 20.98
C SER A 242 -7.63 41.13 20.60
N ASN A 243 -6.84 40.05 20.60
CA ASN A 243 -7.27 38.75 20.11
C ASN A 243 -7.98 37.90 21.20
N LEU A 244 -8.22 38.46 22.38
CA LEU A 244 -8.86 37.73 23.50
C LEU A 244 -10.21 37.14 23.11
N ILE A 245 -11.06 37.94 22.46
CA ILE A 245 -12.42 37.53 22.08
C ILE A 245 -12.36 36.45 20.99
N LEU A 246 -11.47 36.63 20.01
CA LEU A 246 -11.27 35.68 18.91
C LEU A 246 -10.81 34.32 19.45
N GLU A 247 -9.80 34.27 20.32
CA GLU A 247 -9.33 33.00 20.91
C GLU A 247 -10.42 32.29 21.73
N ARG A 248 -11.23 33.03 22.50
CA ARG A 248 -12.33 32.44 23.27
C ARG A 248 -13.44 31.93 22.37
N PHE A 249 -13.77 32.67 21.31
CA PHE A 249 -14.76 32.26 20.33
C PHE A 249 -14.31 31.00 19.58
N GLU A 250 -13.08 30.98 19.08
CA GLU A 250 -12.49 29.81 18.43
C GLU A 250 -12.43 28.61 19.37
N ARG A 251 -12.10 28.82 20.65
CA ARG A 251 -12.14 27.75 21.65
C ARG A 251 -13.54 27.17 21.84
N CYS A 252 -14.59 28.00 21.79
CA CYS A 252 -15.97 27.54 21.80
C CYS A 252 -16.31 26.73 20.53
N LEU A 253 -15.82 27.18 19.36
CA LEU A 253 -15.94 26.42 18.12
C LEU A 253 -15.20 25.08 18.22
N ASP A 254 -14.00 25.03 18.77
CA ASP A 254 -13.24 23.79 18.98
C ASP A 254 -13.98 22.83 19.93
N LEU A 255 -14.65 23.37 20.96
CA LEU A 255 -15.46 22.54 21.87
C LEU A 255 -16.70 21.97 21.19
N TYR A 256 -17.33 22.74 20.31
CA TYR A 256 -18.62 22.40 19.70
C TYR A 256 -18.46 21.58 18.41
N LEU A 257 -17.58 22.02 17.51
CA LEU A 257 -17.43 21.48 16.15
C LEU A 257 -16.37 20.38 16.05
N CYS A 258 -15.26 20.47 16.79
CA CYS A 258 -14.16 19.52 16.60
C CYS A 258 -14.47 18.14 17.21
N PRO A 259 -14.29 17.05 16.46
CA PRO A 259 -14.50 15.70 16.95
C PRO A 259 -13.44 15.32 18.00
N ARG A 260 -13.88 14.69 19.10
CA ARG A 260 -13.01 14.30 20.22
C ARG A 260 -12.63 12.82 20.11
N THR A 261 -11.34 12.53 20.19
CA THR A 261 -10.80 11.16 20.17
C THR A 261 -9.78 10.96 21.29
N ILE A 262 -9.81 9.79 21.92
CA ILE A 262 -8.80 9.41 22.92
C ILE A 262 -7.53 8.99 22.16
N LYS A 263 -6.46 9.77 22.29
CA LYS A 263 -5.13 9.43 21.77
C LYS A 263 -4.26 8.88 22.90
N LEU A 264 -3.79 7.64 22.74
CA LEU A 264 -2.79 7.05 23.63
C LEU A 264 -1.41 7.62 23.26
N ARG A 265 -0.92 8.61 24.01
CA ARG A 265 0.45 9.12 23.85
C ARG A 265 1.42 8.15 24.53
N MET A 266 2.44 7.70 23.80
CA MET A 266 3.51 6.87 24.36
C MET A 266 4.58 7.77 24.98
N ASN A 267 4.47 8.07 26.27
CA ASN A 267 5.50 8.76 27.03
C ASN A 267 6.58 7.76 27.46
N VAL A 268 7.37 7.29 26.50
CA VAL A 268 8.38 6.25 26.69
C VAL A 268 9.74 6.84 26.35
N ASP A 269 10.75 6.60 27.19
CA ASP A 269 12.11 7.07 26.92
C ASP A 269 12.61 6.51 25.58
N PRO A 270 13.14 7.36 24.68
CA PRO A 270 13.51 6.92 23.33
C PRO A 270 14.55 5.80 23.33
N LYS A 271 15.39 5.73 24.36
CA LYS A 271 16.40 4.67 24.53
C LYS A 271 15.79 3.29 24.83
N SER A 272 14.64 3.23 25.50
CA SER A 272 13.96 1.98 25.85
C SER A 272 13.24 1.33 24.66
N ILE A 273 13.06 2.08 23.57
CA ILE A 273 12.47 1.58 22.31
C ILE A 273 13.47 0.68 21.56
N LEU A 274 14.78 0.87 21.79
CA LEU A 274 15.82 0.11 21.11
C LEU A 274 16.01 -1.28 21.77
N PRO A 275 16.28 -2.33 20.97
CA PRO A 275 16.62 -3.64 21.52
C PRO A 275 17.94 -3.59 22.31
N PRO A 276 18.16 -4.53 23.24
CA PRO A 276 19.39 -4.57 24.03
C PRO A 276 20.61 -4.69 23.12
N THR A 277 21.55 -3.76 23.25
CA THR A 277 22.78 -3.72 22.45
C THR A 277 23.82 -4.65 23.03
N ILE A 278 24.37 -5.53 22.20
CA ILE A 278 25.58 -6.30 22.53
C ILE A 278 26.80 -5.48 22.09
N ASP A 279 27.85 -5.45 22.92
CA ASP A 279 29.07 -4.74 22.61
C ASP A 279 29.74 -5.31 21.35
N THR A 280 30.01 -4.43 20.38
CA THR A 280 30.59 -4.81 19.09
C THR A 280 32.02 -5.33 19.21
N SER A 281 32.74 -4.97 20.27
CA SER A 281 34.10 -5.45 20.56
C SER A 281 34.16 -6.97 20.70
N CYS A 282 33.15 -7.59 21.31
CA CYS A 282 33.04 -9.05 21.50
C CYS A 282 32.81 -9.81 20.19
N LEU A 283 32.39 -9.13 19.13
CA LEU A 283 32.03 -9.72 17.84
C LEU A 283 33.14 -9.58 16.78
N LYS A 284 34.34 -9.11 17.19
CA LYS A 284 35.52 -9.13 16.33
C LYS A 284 35.92 -10.56 15.97
N PRO A 285 36.43 -10.82 14.75
CA PRO A 285 36.91 -9.85 13.77
C PRO A 285 35.88 -9.50 12.66
N TYR A 286 35.81 -8.22 12.31
CA TYR A 286 35.08 -7.67 11.16
C TYR A 286 35.87 -6.50 10.55
N PRO A 287 35.67 -6.16 9.27
CA PRO A 287 36.46 -5.13 8.60
C PRO A 287 36.12 -3.75 9.14
N THR A 288 37.13 -2.88 9.28
CA THR A 288 36.96 -1.58 9.94
C THR A 288 37.49 -0.39 9.16
N HIS A 289 38.61 -0.55 8.46
CA HIS A 289 39.28 0.53 7.73
C HIS A 289 39.66 0.05 6.33
N VAL A 290 39.91 1.01 5.44
CA VAL A 290 40.51 0.74 4.14
C VAL A 290 41.93 0.23 4.35
N ARG A 291 42.23 -0.95 3.82
CA ARG A 291 43.55 -1.59 3.89
C ARG A 291 44.37 -1.35 2.63
N ALA A 292 43.72 -1.42 1.48
CA ALA A 292 44.39 -1.28 0.19
C ALA A 292 43.45 -0.72 -0.87
N GLU A 293 44.01 0.03 -1.82
CA GLU A 293 43.29 0.59 -2.97
C GLU A 293 43.93 0.07 -4.26
N TYR A 294 43.11 -0.35 -5.22
CA TYR A 294 43.57 -0.84 -6.52
C TYR A 294 43.45 0.29 -7.55
N ASP A 295 44.59 0.71 -8.08
CA ASP A 295 44.65 1.77 -9.09
C ASP A 295 44.30 1.21 -10.48
N ILE A 296 43.04 1.36 -10.86
CA ILE A 296 42.49 0.89 -12.14
C ILE A 296 42.42 2.05 -13.14
N ASP A 297 42.29 3.27 -12.64
CA ASP A 297 42.16 4.47 -13.46
C ASP A 297 43.42 4.75 -14.28
N SER A 298 44.60 4.51 -13.71
CA SER A 298 45.86 4.61 -14.47
C SER A 298 45.92 3.59 -15.61
N ILE A 299 45.48 2.34 -15.37
CA ILE A 299 45.44 1.27 -16.37
C ILE A 299 44.45 1.62 -17.50
N LEU A 300 43.29 2.19 -17.16
CA LEU A 300 42.29 2.60 -18.15
C LEU A 300 42.76 3.78 -19.01
N LYS A 301 43.43 4.76 -18.39
CA LYS A 301 44.03 5.91 -19.09
C LYS A 301 45.15 5.48 -20.03
N ASN A 302 46.03 4.57 -19.61
CA ASN A 302 47.12 4.07 -20.45
C ASN A 302 46.62 3.34 -21.70
N ASN A 303 45.42 2.75 -21.65
CA ASN A 303 44.81 2.02 -22.77
C ASN A 303 43.77 2.85 -23.55
N ASN A 304 43.68 4.17 -23.32
CA ASN A 304 42.77 5.10 -24.00
C ASN A 304 41.27 4.71 -23.94
N ILE A 305 40.82 4.07 -22.85
CA ILE A 305 39.43 3.65 -22.73
C ILE A 305 38.58 4.76 -22.13
N ILE A 306 37.45 5.08 -22.77
CA ILE A 306 36.56 6.15 -22.33
C ILE A 306 35.83 5.73 -21.04
N ASN A 307 36.25 6.31 -19.93
CA ASN A 307 35.63 6.14 -18.62
C ASN A 307 34.32 6.93 -18.51
N SER A 308 33.23 6.38 -19.04
CA SER A 308 31.88 6.86 -18.70
C SER A 308 31.49 6.39 -17.29
N VAL A 309 30.79 7.25 -16.53
CA VAL A 309 30.16 6.86 -15.26
C VAL A 309 29.26 5.61 -15.42
N LYS A 310 28.71 5.38 -16.62
CA LYS A 310 27.82 4.26 -16.92
C LYS A 310 28.54 2.91 -17.09
N THR A 311 29.86 2.87 -17.27
CA THR A 311 30.58 1.58 -17.43
C THR A 311 30.52 0.78 -16.13
N PRO A 312 30.09 -0.49 -16.17
CA PRO A 312 30.04 -1.31 -14.96
C PRO A 312 31.46 -1.66 -14.50
N ILE A 313 31.69 -1.54 -13.20
CA ILE A 313 32.86 -2.10 -12.53
C ILE A 313 32.44 -3.31 -11.70
N LEU A 314 33.17 -4.40 -11.81
CA LEU A 314 32.83 -5.69 -11.23
C LEU A 314 34.07 -6.30 -10.60
N SER A 315 33.89 -6.97 -9.47
CA SER A 315 34.96 -7.67 -8.77
C SER A 315 34.57 -9.12 -8.52
N SER A 316 35.54 -10.02 -8.61
CA SER A 316 35.40 -11.42 -8.20
C SER A 316 36.71 -11.90 -7.58
N VAL A 317 36.64 -12.69 -6.52
CA VAL A 317 37.81 -13.14 -5.77
C VAL A 317 38.00 -14.64 -5.98
N SER A 318 39.25 -15.05 -6.20
CA SER A 318 39.64 -16.46 -6.25
C SER A 318 39.37 -17.15 -4.92
N THR A 319 39.13 -18.46 -4.93
CA THR A 319 38.81 -19.20 -3.68
C THR A 319 39.95 -19.29 -2.69
N ASP A 320 41.17 -19.15 -3.18
CA ASP A 320 42.36 -19.17 -2.33
C ASP A 320 42.54 -17.82 -1.63
N GLY A 321 41.93 -16.77 -2.18
CA GLY A 321 41.95 -15.41 -1.64
C GLY A 321 43.16 -14.58 -2.06
N GLN A 322 44.06 -15.13 -2.88
CA GLN A 322 45.27 -14.44 -3.33
C GLN A 322 45.02 -13.52 -4.52
N TRP A 323 44.08 -13.91 -5.40
CA TRP A 323 43.79 -13.22 -6.65
C TRP A 323 42.42 -12.57 -6.64
N ILE A 324 42.33 -11.36 -7.18
CA ILE A 324 41.09 -10.67 -7.48
C ILE A 324 41.06 -10.29 -8.97
N ALA A 325 39.94 -10.58 -9.62
CA ALA A 325 39.68 -10.20 -11.00
C ALA A 325 38.72 -9.01 -11.00
N ILE A 326 39.11 -7.95 -11.71
CA ILE A 326 38.37 -6.71 -11.81
C ILE A 326 38.06 -6.47 -13.28
N GLY A 327 36.77 -6.33 -13.58
CA GLY A 327 36.27 -6.02 -14.92
C GLY A 327 35.77 -4.58 -14.96
N CYS A 328 36.27 -3.79 -15.90
CA CYS A 328 35.81 -2.42 -16.13
C CYS A 328 35.74 -2.14 -17.63
N GLY A 329 34.54 -1.88 -18.15
CA GLY A 329 34.35 -1.67 -19.58
C GLY A 329 34.77 -2.92 -20.38
N THR A 330 35.74 -2.77 -21.28
CA THR A 330 36.34 -3.85 -22.09
C THR A 330 37.60 -4.45 -21.46
N MET A 331 38.00 -4.03 -20.26
CA MET A 331 39.21 -4.53 -19.60
C MET A 331 38.89 -5.54 -18.51
N ILE A 332 39.71 -6.58 -18.44
CA ILE A 332 39.77 -7.51 -17.31
C ILE A 332 41.19 -7.48 -16.77
N THR A 333 41.32 -7.16 -15.49
CA THR A 333 42.60 -7.03 -14.79
C THR A 333 42.63 -7.98 -13.61
N ILE A 334 43.73 -8.72 -13.44
CA ILE A 334 43.93 -9.60 -12.28
C ILE A 334 44.99 -8.97 -11.40
N PHE A 335 44.63 -8.77 -10.14
CA PHE A 335 45.50 -8.22 -9.12
C PHE A 335 45.82 -9.25 -8.05
N GLU A 336 47.00 -9.11 -7.48
CA GLU A 336 47.32 -9.72 -6.19
C GLU A 336 46.61 -8.94 -5.07
N VAL A 337 45.95 -9.65 -4.16
CA VAL A 337 45.09 -9.03 -3.15
C VAL A 337 45.86 -8.14 -2.17
N ILE A 338 47.02 -8.59 -1.68
CA ILE A 338 47.73 -7.89 -0.60
C ILE A 338 48.59 -6.74 -1.14
N THR A 339 49.30 -6.95 -2.25
CA THR A 339 50.27 -6.01 -2.81
C THR A 339 49.66 -5.01 -3.79
N THR A 340 48.38 -5.19 -4.14
CA THR A 340 47.63 -4.42 -5.17
C THR A 340 48.31 -4.34 -6.53
N ARG A 341 49.29 -5.21 -6.79
CA ARG A 341 50.02 -5.27 -8.05
C ARG A 341 49.14 -5.90 -9.15
N PRO A 342 48.95 -5.24 -10.30
CA PRO A 342 48.35 -5.88 -11.47
C PRO A 342 49.34 -6.91 -12.03
N ILE A 343 48.91 -8.15 -12.16
CA ILE A 343 49.71 -9.18 -12.83
C ILE A 343 49.48 -9.13 -14.33
N ILE A 344 48.22 -9.05 -14.73
CA ILE A 344 47.84 -9.05 -16.13
C ILE A 344 46.59 -8.22 -16.36
N SER A 345 46.55 -7.57 -17.52
CA SER A 345 45.43 -6.80 -18.03
C SER A 345 45.12 -7.28 -19.45
N TRP A 346 43.91 -7.77 -19.68
CA TRP A 346 43.43 -8.15 -21.00
C TRP A 346 42.43 -7.14 -21.52
N ASN A 347 42.56 -6.77 -22.80
CA ASN A 347 41.55 -6.06 -23.54
C ASN A 347 40.68 -7.06 -24.31
N THR A 348 39.39 -7.11 -23.98
CA THR A 348 38.47 -8.09 -24.55
C THR A 348 38.14 -7.84 -26.01
N TYR A 349 38.41 -6.64 -26.52
CA TYR A 349 38.26 -6.30 -27.94
C TYR A 349 39.11 -7.21 -28.84
N GLU A 350 40.34 -7.53 -28.40
CA GLU A 350 41.32 -8.36 -29.12
C GLU A 350 40.88 -9.82 -29.26
N TRP A 351 39.88 -10.25 -28.48
CA TRP A 351 39.38 -11.63 -28.50
C TRP A 351 38.38 -11.88 -29.65
N SER A 352 37.93 -10.82 -30.32
CA SER A 352 36.98 -10.91 -31.42
C SER A 352 37.68 -11.20 -32.75
N SER A 353 37.15 -12.15 -33.54
CA SER A 353 37.68 -12.49 -34.88
C SER A 353 37.49 -11.36 -35.91
N GLU A 354 36.55 -10.44 -35.66
CA GLU A 354 36.22 -9.30 -36.52
C GLU A 354 37.26 -8.16 -36.44
N SER A 355 38.12 -8.15 -35.43
CA SER A 355 39.24 -7.19 -35.32
C SER A 355 40.27 -7.33 -36.45
N LYS A 356 40.38 -8.51 -37.08
CA LYS A 356 41.34 -8.77 -38.17
C LYS A 356 40.96 -8.15 -39.51
N THR A 357 39.68 -7.90 -39.79
CA THR A 357 39.28 -7.21 -41.04
C THR A 357 39.61 -5.72 -41.00
N LEU A 358 39.65 -5.11 -39.81
CA LEU A 358 40.07 -3.73 -39.61
C LEU A 358 41.61 -3.58 -39.62
N ASN A 359 42.34 -4.46 -38.94
CA ASN A 359 43.81 -4.35 -38.87
C ASN A 359 44.53 -4.76 -40.16
N ASN A 360 43.92 -5.55 -41.04
CA ASN A 360 44.52 -5.86 -42.35
C ASN A 360 44.25 -4.78 -43.42
N ASN A 361 43.34 -3.84 -43.15
CA ASN A 361 43.02 -2.71 -44.04
C ASN A 361 43.77 -1.42 -43.67
N ILE A 362 44.92 -1.53 -42.98
CA ILE A 362 45.73 -0.38 -42.52
C ILE A 362 46.41 0.38 -43.69
N HIS A 363 46.19 0.00 -44.95
CA HIS A 363 46.49 0.87 -46.08
C HIS A 363 45.33 1.84 -46.35
N GLU A 364 45.50 3.06 -45.85
CA GLU A 364 44.85 4.32 -46.28
C GLU A 364 43.36 4.19 -46.65
N SER A 365 42.48 4.06 -45.66
CA SER A 365 41.11 4.56 -45.77
C SER A 365 40.54 4.87 -44.39
N GLU A 366 39.75 5.95 -44.33
CA GLU A 366 39.16 6.51 -43.11
C GLU A 366 38.44 5.43 -42.28
N ILE A 367 38.80 5.35 -41.00
CA ILE A 367 38.20 4.42 -40.04
C ILE A 367 36.74 4.84 -39.81
N ASP A 368 35.78 3.99 -40.16
CA ASP A 368 34.37 4.17 -39.79
C ASP A 368 34.20 4.11 -38.25
N ILE A 369 34.28 5.27 -37.60
CA ILE A 369 34.19 5.43 -36.13
C ILE A 369 32.92 4.79 -35.54
N SER A 370 31.82 4.75 -36.31
CA SER A 370 30.55 4.14 -35.91
C SER A 370 30.66 2.62 -35.70
N LYS A 371 31.35 1.89 -36.60
CA LYS A 371 31.52 0.44 -36.50
C LYS A 371 32.43 0.06 -35.33
N VAL A 372 33.46 0.86 -35.04
CA VAL A 372 34.35 0.65 -33.89
C VAL A 372 33.58 0.82 -32.58
N ASN A 373 32.75 1.87 -32.46
CA ASN A 373 31.91 2.10 -31.29
C ASN A 373 30.88 0.98 -31.06
N ASP A 374 30.32 0.41 -32.13
CA ASP A 374 29.38 -0.71 -32.04
C ASP A 374 30.07 -2.01 -31.58
N ILE A 375 31.33 -2.24 -31.98
CA ILE A 375 32.13 -3.41 -31.55
C ILE A 375 32.61 -3.26 -30.09
N GLU A 376 32.98 -2.05 -29.68
CA GLU A 376 33.32 -1.74 -28.30
C GLU A 376 32.13 -1.95 -27.35
N ALA A 377 30.92 -1.56 -27.78
CA ALA A 377 29.70 -1.82 -27.03
C ALA A 377 29.50 -3.34 -26.80
N ASN A 378 29.68 -4.16 -27.84
CA ASN A 378 29.44 -5.60 -27.80
C ASN A 378 30.41 -6.42 -26.92
N ASN A 379 31.51 -5.83 -26.44
CA ASN A 379 32.55 -6.51 -25.67
C ASN A 379 32.68 -6.00 -24.23
N ILE A 380 31.67 -5.30 -23.72
CA ILE A 380 31.66 -4.82 -22.33
C ILE A 380 31.49 -5.99 -21.35
N VAL A 381 32.33 -6.03 -20.32
CA VAL A 381 32.26 -6.97 -19.20
C VAL A 381 31.03 -6.68 -18.35
N THR A 382 30.07 -7.61 -18.36
CA THR A 382 28.79 -7.46 -17.64
C THR A 382 28.70 -8.28 -16.36
N SER A 383 29.49 -9.35 -16.26
CA SER A 383 29.55 -10.24 -15.09
C SER A 383 30.88 -11.00 -15.01
N LEU A 384 31.39 -11.23 -13.79
CA LEU A 384 32.60 -11.98 -13.52
C LEU A 384 32.37 -12.93 -12.35
N ALA A 385 32.87 -14.16 -12.45
CA ALA A 385 32.78 -15.14 -11.37
C ALA A 385 33.93 -16.17 -11.43
N PHE A 386 34.77 -16.18 -10.40
CA PHE A 386 35.75 -17.25 -10.21
C PHE A 386 35.08 -18.58 -9.84
N HIS A 387 35.63 -19.67 -10.37
CA HIS A 387 35.21 -21.02 -10.05
C HIS A 387 35.58 -21.37 -8.60
N PRO A 388 34.72 -22.10 -7.86
CA PRO A 388 34.88 -22.33 -6.43
C PRO A 388 36.03 -23.28 -6.02
N ARG A 389 36.77 -23.87 -6.98
CA ARG A 389 37.75 -24.93 -6.73
C ARG A 389 38.96 -25.00 -7.67
N LEU A 390 38.88 -24.34 -8.83
CA LEU A 390 39.82 -24.51 -9.94
C LEU A 390 40.16 -23.11 -10.48
N PRO A 391 41.31 -22.91 -11.14
CA PRO A 391 41.73 -21.63 -11.70
C PRO A 391 40.97 -21.31 -12.99
N ILE A 392 39.64 -21.23 -12.87
CA ILE A 392 38.73 -20.93 -13.96
C ILE A 392 38.02 -19.62 -13.65
N LEU A 393 38.05 -18.68 -14.58
CA LEU A 393 37.31 -17.44 -14.52
C LEU A 393 36.19 -17.48 -15.57
N ALA A 394 34.94 -17.37 -15.13
CA ALA A 394 33.82 -17.15 -16.04
C ALA A 394 33.57 -15.64 -16.18
N CYS A 395 33.49 -15.17 -17.42
CA CYS A 395 33.24 -13.78 -17.78
C CYS A 395 32.07 -13.68 -18.75
N GLY A 396 31.06 -12.89 -18.40
CA GLY A 396 30.03 -12.46 -19.35
C GLY A 396 30.48 -11.20 -20.07
N LEU A 397 30.66 -11.30 -21.38
CA LEU A 397 30.90 -10.18 -22.30
C LEU A 397 29.63 -10.01 -23.12
N GLU A 398 28.79 -9.09 -22.67
CA GLU A 398 27.42 -8.91 -23.17
C GLU A 398 26.65 -10.24 -23.36
N GLU A 399 26.45 -10.70 -24.59
CA GLU A 399 25.74 -11.94 -24.94
C GLU A 399 26.63 -13.19 -24.92
N ASN A 400 27.95 -13.03 -24.84
CA ASN A 400 28.90 -14.14 -24.89
C ASN A 400 29.39 -14.48 -23.48
N LEU A 401 29.32 -15.76 -23.12
CA LEU A 401 29.98 -16.30 -21.94
C LEU A 401 31.36 -16.81 -22.35
N TYR A 402 32.40 -16.29 -21.71
CA TYR A 402 33.75 -16.79 -21.81
C TYR A 402 34.14 -17.55 -20.55
N ILE A 403 34.75 -18.71 -20.73
CA ILE A 403 35.32 -19.53 -19.64
C ILE A 403 36.81 -19.62 -19.90
N LEU A 404 37.59 -19.02 -19.00
CA LEU A 404 39.04 -18.89 -19.11
C LEU A 404 39.73 -19.79 -18.09
N VAL A 405 40.58 -20.70 -18.55
CA VAL A 405 41.49 -21.47 -17.69
C VAL A 405 42.78 -20.69 -17.55
N LEU A 406 43.06 -20.25 -16.32
CA LEU A 406 44.13 -19.31 -16.02
C LEU A 406 45.38 -20.03 -15.51
N GLU A 407 46.53 -19.65 -16.05
CA GLU A 407 47.85 -20.08 -15.58
C GLU A 407 48.42 -19.01 -14.63
N LEU A 408 47.90 -18.99 -13.40
CA LEU A 408 48.35 -18.06 -12.37
C LEU A 408 49.55 -18.65 -11.60
N PRO A 409 50.54 -17.83 -11.18
CA PRO A 409 51.65 -18.30 -10.36
C PRO A 409 51.16 -18.69 -8.96
N ASN A 410 51.76 -19.72 -8.34
CA ASN A 410 51.59 -20.07 -6.92
C ASN A 410 50.15 -20.34 -6.42
N VAL A 411 49.27 -20.91 -7.25
CA VAL A 411 47.89 -21.18 -6.81
C VAL A 411 47.78 -22.45 -5.96
N SER A 412 47.40 -22.30 -4.69
CA SER A 412 47.20 -23.43 -3.77
C SER A 412 45.73 -23.62 -3.41
N TYR A 413 45.03 -24.52 -4.12
CA TYR A 413 43.65 -24.84 -3.80
C TYR A 413 43.56 -25.89 -2.69
N HIS A 414 42.63 -25.69 -1.75
CA HIS A 414 42.27 -26.75 -0.81
C HIS A 414 41.20 -27.66 -1.43
N ILE A 415 41.60 -28.81 -1.95
CA ILE A 415 40.66 -29.85 -2.37
C ILE A 415 40.57 -30.91 -1.27
N LYS A 416 39.47 -30.90 -0.51
CA LYS A 416 39.09 -32.06 0.31
C LYS A 416 38.55 -33.15 -0.62
N GLN A 417 39.37 -34.11 -1.03
CA GLN A 417 38.86 -35.38 -1.56
C GLN A 417 38.47 -36.27 -0.37
N LYS A 418 37.21 -36.71 -0.30
CA LYS A 418 36.87 -37.90 0.49
C LYS A 418 37.09 -39.10 -0.44
N LYS A 419 38.27 -39.71 -0.40
CA LYS A 419 38.36 -41.15 -0.62
C LYS A 419 38.17 -41.82 0.74
N TYR A 420 37.48 -42.95 0.73
CA TYR A 420 37.38 -43.78 1.92
C TYR A 420 38.82 -44.12 2.35
N ASP A 421 39.07 -43.94 3.64
CA ASP A 421 40.30 -44.15 4.40
C ASP A 421 41.29 -42.97 4.54
N CYS A 422 41.49 -42.60 5.81
CA CYS A 422 42.55 -41.81 6.47
C CYS A 422 42.75 -40.30 6.17
N ASN A 423 43.13 -39.58 7.23
CA ASN A 423 43.16 -38.12 7.43
C ASN A 423 44.27 -37.35 6.67
N SER A 424 44.65 -37.72 5.44
CA SER A 424 45.62 -36.93 4.67
C SER A 424 44.92 -35.89 3.77
N THR A 425 45.05 -34.61 4.13
CA THR A 425 44.74 -33.52 3.19
C THR A 425 45.91 -33.36 2.22
N GLU A 426 45.84 -34.00 1.06
CA GLU A 426 46.82 -33.79 0.00
C GLU A 426 46.62 -32.41 -0.63
N TYR A 427 47.71 -31.65 -0.74
CA TYR A 427 47.75 -30.39 -1.48
C TYR A 427 48.12 -30.70 -2.92
N LEU A 428 47.22 -30.41 -3.85
CA LEU A 428 47.53 -30.51 -5.27
C LEU A 428 48.46 -29.36 -5.66
N THR A 429 49.44 -29.66 -6.49
CA THR A 429 50.33 -28.64 -7.04
C THR A 429 49.57 -27.75 -8.04
N PRO A 430 49.96 -26.48 -8.24
CA PRO A 430 49.30 -25.59 -9.21
C PRO A 430 49.25 -26.20 -10.62
N ALA A 431 50.29 -26.95 -11.01
CA ALA A 431 50.39 -27.61 -12.30
C ALA A 431 49.35 -28.73 -12.47
N GLU A 432 49.14 -29.56 -11.44
CA GLU A 432 48.12 -30.62 -11.46
C GLU A 432 46.72 -30.03 -11.61
N LEU A 433 46.43 -28.93 -10.91
CA LEU A 433 45.12 -28.27 -10.98
C LEU A 433 44.87 -27.61 -12.34
N LEU A 434 45.91 -27.04 -12.93
CA LEU A 434 45.85 -26.53 -14.29
C LEU A 434 45.61 -27.67 -15.30
N THR A 435 46.25 -28.83 -15.11
CA THR A 435 45.99 -30.00 -15.96
C THR A 435 44.55 -30.51 -15.79
N GLU A 436 44.04 -30.61 -14.56
CA GLU A 436 42.65 -31.00 -14.27
C GLU A 436 41.66 -30.04 -14.94
N ALA A 437 41.86 -28.73 -14.77
CA ALA A 437 41.02 -27.71 -15.40
C ALA A 437 41.07 -27.77 -16.93
N SER A 438 42.25 -27.98 -17.53
CA SER A 438 42.37 -28.11 -18.99
C SER A 438 41.70 -29.38 -19.52
N ASN A 439 41.77 -30.49 -18.77
CA ASN A 439 41.21 -31.78 -19.16
C ASN A 439 39.67 -31.75 -19.26
N LEU A 440 39.00 -30.90 -18.50
CA LEU A 440 37.54 -30.73 -18.56
C LEU A 440 37.07 -30.31 -19.96
N PHE A 441 37.92 -29.62 -20.71
CA PHE A 441 37.57 -28.95 -21.96
C PHE A 441 38.13 -29.62 -23.22
N ASN A 442 38.86 -30.73 -23.08
CA ASN A 442 39.43 -31.47 -24.22
C ASN A 442 38.37 -32.03 -25.17
N LYS A 443 37.12 -32.21 -24.70
CA LYS A 443 36.00 -32.75 -25.50
C LYS A 443 35.35 -31.71 -26.43
N VAL A 444 35.72 -30.44 -26.32
CA VAL A 444 35.08 -29.35 -27.07
C VAL A 444 35.81 -29.15 -28.40
N GLU A 445 35.14 -29.50 -29.50
CA GLU A 445 35.61 -29.27 -30.87
C GLU A 445 35.24 -27.87 -31.37
N SER A 446 36.04 -27.31 -32.27
CA SER A 446 35.77 -26.05 -32.97
C SER A 446 34.71 -26.25 -34.07
N LYS A 447 33.42 -26.18 -33.71
CA LYS A 447 32.29 -26.18 -34.66
C LYS A 447 31.81 -24.75 -34.97
N SER A 448 31.03 -24.58 -36.03
CA SER A 448 30.42 -23.29 -36.37
C SER A 448 29.51 -22.78 -35.24
N MET A 449 29.60 -21.47 -34.97
CA MET A 449 28.95 -20.84 -33.82
C MET A 449 27.42 -20.86 -33.93
N THR A 450 26.78 -21.71 -33.14
CA THR A 450 25.31 -21.75 -32.96
C THR A 450 24.94 -21.34 -31.52
N LEU A 451 23.69 -20.91 -31.31
CA LEU A 451 23.20 -20.52 -29.98
C LEU A 451 23.40 -21.64 -28.96
N LEU A 452 24.03 -21.32 -27.82
CA LEU A 452 24.33 -22.23 -26.71
C LEU A 452 25.32 -23.37 -27.01
N SER A 453 25.92 -23.39 -28.20
CA SER A 453 27.05 -24.26 -28.50
C SER A 453 28.32 -23.79 -27.80
N TRP A 454 29.17 -24.75 -27.44
CA TRP A 454 30.46 -24.51 -26.79
C TRP A 454 31.53 -24.51 -27.86
N TYR A 455 32.25 -23.40 -27.96
CA TYR A 455 33.32 -23.23 -28.93
C TYR A 455 34.64 -23.06 -28.19
N LYS A 456 35.62 -23.88 -28.53
CA LYS A 456 37.00 -23.68 -28.08
C LYS A 456 37.63 -22.63 -28.97
N CYS A 457 37.93 -21.46 -28.40
CA CYS A 457 38.68 -20.43 -29.09
C CYS A 457 40.15 -20.84 -29.11
N GLU A 458 40.71 -21.03 -30.30
CA GLU A 458 42.15 -20.98 -30.48
C GLU A 458 42.53 -19.49 -30.50
N PRO A 459 43.23 -19.00 -29.46
CA PRO A 459 43.59 -17.61 -29.41
C PRO A 459 44.55 -17.32 -30.57
N LEU A 460 44.24 -16.31 -31.39
CA LEU A 460 45.01 -16.01 -32.62
C LEU A 460 46.40 -15.40 -32.32
N LEU A 461 46.62 -14.96 -31.07
CA LEU A 461 47.90 -14.72 -30.42
C LEU A 461 47.90 -15.52 -29.12
N ASP A 462 49.03 -16.05 -28.68
CA ASP A 462 49.16 -16.61 -27.31
C ASP A 462 48.92 -15.48 -26.29
N ILE A 463 47.68 -15.38 -25.79
CA ILE A 463 47.32 -14.40 -24.76
C ILE A 463 48.00 -14.87 -23.47
N PRO A 464 48.83 -14.02 -22.84
CA PRO A 464 49.58 -14.42 -21.65
C PRO A 464 48.64 -14.89 -20.54
N MET A 465 49.01 -16.01 -19.92
CA MET A 465 48.35 -16.63 -18.75
C MET A 465 46.95 -17.24 -19.02
N ILE A 466 46.52 -17.37 -20.28
CA ILE A 466 45.30 -18.10 -20.64
C ILE A 466 45.68 -19.38 -21.40
N LYS A 467 45.40 -20.54 -20.80
CA LYS A 467 45.71 -21.84 -21.42
C LYS A 467 44.58 -22.37 -22.30
N VAL A 468 43.34 -22.19 -21.86
CA VAL A 468 42.14 -22.63 -22.59
C VAL A 468 41.10 -21.54 -22.52
N MET A 469 40.51 -21.22 -23.66
CA MET A 469 39.45 -20.23 -23.80
C MET A 469 38.23 -20.86 -24.47
N ILE A 470 37.09 -20.82 -23.80
CA ILE A 470 35.82 -21.28 -24.35
C ILE A 470 34.85 -20.12 -24.46
N LYS A 471 34.12 -20.09 -25.58
CA LYS A 471 33.05 -19.14 -25.86
C LYS A 471 31.71 -19.87 -25.99
N VAL A 472 30.67 -19.33 -25.35
CA VAL A 472 29.28 -19.79 -25.48
C VAL A 472 28.40 -18.58 -25.79
N LYS A 473 27.67 -18.60 -26.91
CA LYS A 473 26.80 -17.49 -27.31
C LYS A 473 25.38 -17.64 -26.74
N HIS A 474 24.91 -16.61 -26.04
CA HIS A 474 23.53 -16.48 -25.55
C HIS A 474 22.66 -15.68 -26.52
N GLN A 475 21.35 -15.64 -26.25
CA GLN A 475 20.38 -14.86 -27.04
C GLN A 475 20.29 -13.39 -26.60
N ALA A 476 20.77 -13.07 -25.41
CA ALA A 476 20.71 -11.74 -24.83
C ALA A 476 21.80 -11.56 -23.77
N ILE A 477 22.01 -10.32 -23.37
CA ILE A 477 23.03 -9.90 -22.41
C ILE A 477 22.94 -10.67 -21.08
N ILE A 478 24.05 -11.27 -20.69
CA ILE A 478 24.27 -11.92 -19.40
C ILE A 478 24.45 -10.83 -18.35
N ARG A 479 23.69 -10.90 -17.26
CA ARG A 479 23.77 -9.89 -16.17
C ARG A 479 24.36 -10.43 -14.88
N GLN A 480 24.29 -11.74 -14.68
CA GLN A 480 24.81 -12.42 -13.49
C GLN A 480 25.28 -13.82 -13.87
N LEU A 481 26.40 -14.22 -13.28
CA LEU A 481 26.94 -15.57 -13.28
C LEU A 481 27.01 -16.07 -11.83
N ASN A 482 26.59 -17.31 -11.60
CA ASN A 482 26.61 -17.91 -10.28
C ASN A 482 27.02 -19.39 -10.34
N TRP A 483 28.11 -19.71 -9.65
CA TRP A 483 28.65 -21.06 -9.57
C TRP A 483 27.89 -21.89 -8.55
N HIS A 484 27.61 -23.14 -8.89
CA HIS A 484 27.26 -24.13 -7.88
C HIS A 484 28.48 -24.42 -7.01
N ARG A 485 28.30 -24.64 -5.70
CA ARG A 485 29.40 -24.85 -4.73
C ARG A 485 30.41 -25.93 -5.13
N LYS A 486 29.97 -26.96 -5.87
CA LYS A 486 30.84 -28.03 -6.37
C LYS A 486 31.70 -27.64 -7.58
N GLY A 487 31.36 -26.57 -8.30
CA GLY A 487 32.05 -26.11 -9.51
C GLY A 487 31.53 -26.69 -10.84
N ILE A 488 30.77 -27.79 -10.78
CA ILE A 488 30.32 -28.52 -11.98
C ILE A 488 29.27 -27.75 -12.81
N TYR A 489 28.46 -26.93 -12.14
CA TYR A 489 27.38 -26.19 -12.77
C TYR A 489 27.58 -24.68 -12.61
N LEU A 490 27.30 -23.95 -13.68
CA LEU A 490 27.31 -22.49 -13.73
C LEU A 490 25.94 -22.01 -14.22
N ALA A 491 25.26 -21.17 -13.43
CA ALA A 491 24.02 -20.53 -13.85
C ALA A 491 24.31 -19.15 -14.45
N SER A 492 23.72 -18.88 -15.61
CA SER A 492 23.76 -17.58 -16.28
C SER A 492 22.35 -16.98 -16.38
N VAL A 493 22.25 -15.68 -16.11
CA VAL A 493 20.98 -14.95 -16.09
C VAL A 493 20.95 -13.91 -17.21
N CYS A 494 19.99 -14.06 -18.12
CA CYS A 494 19.75 -13.19 -19.28
C CYS A 494 18.35 -12.55 -19.15
N PRO A 495 18.18 -11.47 -18.36
CA PRO A 495 16.87 -10.93 -18.01
C PRO A 495 16.06 -10.47 -19.24
N LYS A 496 16.73 -9.85 -20.22
CA LYS A 496 16.13 -9.25 -21.42
C LYS A 496 15.93 -10.24 -22.57
N SER A 497 16.15 -11.54 -22.36
CA SER A 497 15.93 -12.53 -23.40
C SER A 497 14.46 -12.55 -23.87
N PRO A 498 14.21 -12.50 -25.20
CA PRO A 498 12.85 -12.54 -25.75
C PRO A 498 12.20 -13.89 -25.45
N SER A 499 12.95 -14.98 -25.55
CA SER A 499 12.47 -16.32 -25.17
C SER A 499 12.55 -16.51 -23.65
N PRO A 500 11.45 -16.85 -22.96
CA PRO A 500 11.44 -17.01 -21.51
C PRO A 500 12.26 -18.22 -21.02
N SER A 501 12.45 -19.24 -21.87
CA SER A 501 13.30 -20.40 -21.58
C SER A 501 14.80 -20.10 -21.62
N HIS A 502 15.20 -18.99 -22.26
CA HIS A 502 16.59 -18.54 -22.37
C HIS A 502 16.98 -17.51 -21.31
N ARG A 503 16.06 -17.16 -20.38
CA ARG A 503 16.34 -16.20 -19.30
C ARG A 503 17.26 -16.76 -18.22
N ILE A 504 17.23 -18.07 -18.03
CA ILE A 504 18.09 -18.80 -17.09
C ILE A 504 18.62 -20.02 -17.82
N ILE A 505 19.94 -20.13 -17.87
CA ILE A 505 20.63 -21.27 -18.48
C ILE A 505 21.60 -21.82 -17.45
N ILE A 506 21.64 -23.16 -17.32
CA ILE A 506 22.64 -23.84 -16.51
C ILE A 506 23.62 -24.54 -17.44
N HIS A 507 24.88 -24.19 -17.30
CA HIS A 507 26.01 -24.76 -18.01
C HIS A 507 26.59 -25.89 -17.15
N SER A 508 26.68 -27.10 -17.70
CA SER A 508 27.39 -28.23 -17.10
C SER A 508 28.81 -28.25 -17.66
N ILE A 509 29.81 -28.07 -16.81
CA ILE A 509 31.22 -27.99 -17.23
C ILE A 509 31.77 -29.35 -17.61
N ASP A 510 31.57 -30.37 -16.78
CA ASP A 510 32.07 -31.74 -17.03
C ASP A 510 31.57 -32.31 -18.37
N LYS A 511 30.38 -31.90 -18.79
CA LYS A 511 29.75 -32.33 -20.05
C LYS A 511 29.88 -31.32 -21.17
N CYS A 512 30.31 -30.08 -20.87
CA CYS A 512 30.28 -28.94 -21.79
C CYS A 512 28.92 -28.80 -22.50
N THR A 513 27.83 -28.88 -21.74
CA THR A 513 26.46 -28.75 -22.27
C THR A 513 25.69 -27.64 -21.55
N SER A 514 24.81 -26.97 -22.30
CA SER A 514 23.95 -25.89 -21.80
C SER A 514 22.51 -26.39 -21.68
N ILE A 515 21.94 -26.34 -20.47
CA ILE A 515 20.62 -26.86 -20.13
C ILE A 515 19.66 -25.69 -19.87
N LYS A 516 18.49 -25.74 -20.50
CA LYS A 516 17.38 -24.80 -20.28
C LYS A 516 16.49 -25.37 -19.18
N VAL A 517 16.50 -24.78 -17.99
CA VAL A 517 15.94 -25.42 -16.80
C VAL A 517 14.46 -25.14 -16.60
N TYR A 518 13.99 -23.92 -16.88
CA TYR A 518 12.64 -23.54 -16.48
C TYR A 518 12.03 -22.41 -17.32
N LYS A 519 10.75 -22.54 -17.67
CA LYS A 519 9.96 -21.46 -18.28
C LYS A 519 9.44 -20.53 -17.17
N THR A 520 10.16 -19.46 -16.86
CA THR A 520 9.77 -18.49 -15.82
C THR A 520 8.69 -17.52 -16.31
N LYS A 521 7.65 -17.29 -15.50
CA LYS A 521 6.72 -16.18 -15.68
C LYS A 521 7.34 -14.90 -15.10
N GLY A 522 7.61 -13.91 -15.95
CA GLY A 522 8.20 -12.61 -15.56
C GLY A 522 9.72 -12.52 -15.77
N PHE A 523 10.26 -11.31 -15.60
CA PHE A 523 11.69 -11.04 -15.74
C PHE A 523 12.46 -11.55 -14.52
N VAL A 524 13.45 -12.39 -14.76
CA VAL A 524 14.36 -12.92 -13.76
C VAL A 524 15.43 -11.87 -13.49
N ARG A 525 15.71 -11.57 -12.23
CA ARG A 525 16.74 -10.62 -11.83
C ARG A 525 17.98 -11.32 -11.33
N VAL A 526 17.80 -12.26 -10.39
CA VAL A 526 18.89 -12.91 -9.66
C VAL A 526 18.62 -14.40 -9.56
N VAL A 527 19.68 -15.20 -9.67
CA VAL A 527 19.63 -16.65 -9.46
C VAL A 527 20.74 -17.07 -8.51
N GLN A 528 20.44 -18.00 -7.61
CA GLN A 528 21.41 -18.60 -6.70
C GLN A 528 21.13 -20.08 -6.47
N PHE A 529 22.18 -20.89 -6.46
CA PHE A 529 22.10 -22.28 -6.03
C PHE A 529 22.00 -22.36 -4.51
N HIS A 530 21.19 -23.27 -4.02
CA HIS A 530 21.15 -23.56 -2.60
C HIS A 530 22.46 -24.22 -2.12
N THR A 531 22.84 -23.99 -0.87
CA THR A 531 24.17 -24.36 -0.33
C THR A 531 24.32 -25.87 -0.07
N ILE A 532 23.21 -26.54 0.25
CA ILE A 532 23.15 -27.96 0.64
C ILE A 532 22.21 -28.75 -0.29
N ASN A 533 20.91 -28.41 -0.28
CA ASN A 533 19.88 -29.04 -1.11
C ASN A 533 20.08 -28.77 -2.61
N PRO A 534 19.64 -29.68 -3.50
CA PRO A 534 19.71 -29.51 -4.96
C PRO A 534 18.64 -28.55 -5.49
N TRP A 535 18.53 -27.37 -4.87
CA TRP A 535 17.53 -26.36 -5.20
C TRP A 535 18.15 -25.17 -5.96
N LEU A 536 17.36 -24.64 -6.89
CA LEU A 536 17.64 -23.41 -7.60
C LEU A 536 16.69 -22.31 -7.14
N ILE A 537 17.24 -21.22 -6.61
CA ILE A 537 16.49 -20.08 -6.12
C ILE A 537 16.48 -19.02 -7.22
N ILE A 538 15.27 -18.67 -7.68
CA ILE A 538 15.05 -17.74 -8.77
C ILE A 538 14.28 -16.53 -8.25
N ALA A 539 14.93 -15.38 -8.23
CA ALA A 539 14.29 -14.11 -7.91
C ALA A 539 13.76 -13.45 -9.19
N THR A 540 12.44 -13.40 -9.32
CA THR A 540 11.74 -12.59 -10.34
C THR A 540 11.45 -11.20 -9.77
N GLN A 541 10.95 -10.28 -10.60
CA GLN A 541 10.64 -8.91 -10.19
C GLN A 541 9.76 -8.77 -8.93
N ARG A 542 8.85 -9.72 -8.66
CA ARG A 542 7.86 -9.64 -7.56
C ARG A 542 7.87 -10.82 -6.58
N SER A 543 8.63 -11.88 -6.87
CA SER A 543 8.60 -13.11 -6.07
C SER A 543 9.87 -13.94 -6.24
N ILE A 544 10.21 -14.71 -5.22
CA ILE A 544 11.28 -15.71 -5.28
C ILE A 544 10.64 -17.09 -5.41
N ARG A 545 11.18 -17.93 -6.29
CA ARG A 545 10.75 -19.31 -6.50
C ARG A 545 11.90 -20.23 -6.20
N ILE A 546 11.67 -21.23 -5.37
CA ILE A 546 12.64 -22.27 -5.04
C ILE A 546 12.22 -23.51 -5.82
N ILE A 547 13.10 -23.99 -6.69
CA ILE A 547 12.84 -25.09 -7.61
C ILE A 547 13.75 -26.25 -7.26
N ASP A 548 13.20 -27.46 -7.18
CA ASP A 548 13.97 -28.67 -7.00
C ASP A 548 14.48 -29.20 -8.35
N LEU A 549 15.80 -29.37 -8.47
CA LEU A 549 16.42 -29.85 -9.70
C LEU A 549 16.42 -31.39 -9.80
N SER A 550 16.20 -32.11 -8.70
CA SER A 550 16.22 -33.58 -8.68
C SER A 550 15.06 -34.20 -9.46
N ASN A 551 13.88 -33.61 -9.37
CA ASN A 551 12.63 -34.15 -9.94
C ASN A 551 12.38 -33.78 -11.42
N SER A 552 13.43 -33.42 -12.17
CA SER A 552 13.32 -32.93 -13.56
C SER A 552 12.78 -33.96 -14.59
N LYS A 553 12.54 -35.23 -14.20
CA LYS A 553 12.17 -36.32 -15.13
C LYS A 553 10.66 -36.54 -15.35
N SER A 554 9.77 -35.85 -14.64
CA SER A 554 8.32 -36.08 -14.76
C SER A 554 7.62 -35.02 -15.64
N SER A 555 7.80 -35.07 -16.96
CA SER A 555 7.03 -34.22 -17.90
C SER A 555 6.06 -34.99 -18.81
N THR A 556 5.80 -36.28 -18.57
CA THR A 556 5.00 -37.12 -19.48
C THR A 556 3.73 -37.73 -18.89
N LYS A 557 3.26 -37.30 -17.71
CA LYS A 557 1.91 -37.67 -17.23
C LYS A 557 1.05 -36.43 -17.05
N LYS A 558 0.14 -36.22 -18.01
CA LYS A 558 -1.05 -35.38 -17.83
C LYS A 558 -1.95 -36.11 -16.84
N LEU A 559 -2.09 -35.59 -15.63
CA LEU A 559 -3.19 -35.95 -14.74
C LEU A 559 -3.96 -34.68 -14.40
N ASN A 560 -5.28 -34.81 -14.47
CA ASN A 560 -6.25 -33.77 -14.17
C ASN A 560 -6.18 -33.35 -12.70
N ASN A 561 -6.41 -32.06 -12.48
CA ASN A 561 -6.69 -31.32 -11.24
C ASN A 561 -5.95 -31.70 -9.94
N ASP A 562 -5.39 -30.66 -9.33
CA ASP A 562 -4.68 -30.60 -8.06
C ASP A 562 -3.24 -31.14 -8.03
N ASN A 563 -2.31 -30.18 -8.04
CA ASN A 563 -0.94 -30.25 -7.52
C ASN A 563 0.06 -31.31 -8.03
N SER A 564 -0.22 -32.04 -9.11
CA SER A 564 0.68 -33.07 -9.64
C SER A 564 1.50 -32.63 -10.87
N ALA A 565 2.42 -31.67 -10.68
CA ALA A 565 3.59 -31.42 -11.58
C ALA A 565 4.63 -30.45 -10.97
N LYS A 566 4.63 -30.21 -9.66
CA LYS A 566 5.30 -29.04 -9.09
C LYS A 566 6.76 -29.32 -8.76
N GLN A 567 7.62 -29.05 -9.74
CA GLN A 567 9.06 -28.79 -9.55
C GLN A 567 9.33 -27.63 -8.55
N LEU A 568 8.30 -26.87 -8.19
CA LEU A 568 8.35 -25.73 -7.27
C LEU A 568 8.21 -26.21 -5.82
N VAL A 569 9.23 -25.97 -5.01
CA VAL A 569 9.25 -26.24 -3.56
C VAL A 569 8.47 -25.16 -2.83
N LYS A 570 8.86 -23.89 -3.00
CA LYS A 570 8.29 -22.76 -2.26
C LYS A 570 8.28 -21.49 -3.11
N LYS A 571 7.27 -20.65 -2.90
CA LYS A 571 7.13 -19.33 -3.54
C LYS A 571 7.06 -18.27 -2.46
N LEU A 572 8.11 -17.44 -2.36
CA LEU A 572 8.19 -16.34 -1.42
C LEU A 572 7.65 -15.06 -2.07
N VAL A 573 6.87 -14.30 -1.30
CA VAL A 573 6.12 -13.10 -1.73
C VAL A 573 6.41 -11.95 -0.76
N GLY A 574 6.11 -10.70 -1.16
CA GLY A 574 6.38 -9.51 -0.32
C GLY A 574 7.71 -8.82 -0.64
N ILE A 575 8.26 -9.06 -1.83
CA ILE A 575 9.44 -8.36 -2.35
C ILE A 575 9.12 -7.59 -3.62
N GLU A 576 9.79 -6.46 -3.77
CA GLU A 576 9.67 -5.60 -4.94
C GLU A 576 11.06 -5.37 -5.56
N ASN A 577 11.19 -5.70 -6.84
CA ASN A 577 12.41 -5.48 -7.64
C ASN A 577 13.70 -5.94 -6.93
N PRO A 578 13.86 -7.25 -6.66
CA PRO A 578 15.07 -7.76 -6.02
C PRO A 578 16.29 -7.52 -6.92
N THR A 579 17.36 -6.99 -6.34
CA THR A 579 18.61 -6.65 -7.02
C THR A 579 19.70 -7.68 -6.77
N CYS A 580 19.73 -8.26 -5.57
CA CYS A 580 20.70 -9.26 -5.11
C CYS A 580 20.04 -10.23 -4.12
N LEU A 581 20.64 -11.40 -3.95
CA LEU A 581 20.17 -12.47 -3.06
C LEU A 581 21.37 -13.15 -2.44
N SER A 582 21.26 -13.52 -1.18
CA SER A 582 22.26 -14.33 -0.47
C SER A 582 21.59 -15.34 0.45
N LEU A 583 22.29 -16.44 0.66
CA LEU A 583 21.89 -17.55 1.53
C LEU A 583 22.85 -17.64 2.69
N ASP A 584 22.31 -17.95 3.86
CA ASP A 584 23.13 -18.31 5.01
C ASP A 584 23.83 -19.67 4.80
N TYR A 585 24.87 -19.95 5.60
CA TYR A 585 25.61 -21.21 5.55
C TYR A 585 24.72 -22.43 5.82
N SER A 586 23.67 -22.27 6.64
CA SER A 586 22.67 -23.30 6.92
C SER A 586 21.77 -23.61 5.71
N GLY A 587 21.56 -22.62 4.83
CA GLY A 587 20.60 -22.68 3.72
C GLY A 587 19.14 -22.39 4.09
N GLN A 588 18.81 -22.24 5.38
CA GLN A 588 17.43 -21.97 5.84
C GLN A 588 17.01 -20.51 5.69
N TYR A 589 17.96 -19.58 5.81
CA TYR A 589 17.67 -18.14 5.76
C TYR A 589 18.11 -17.54 4.43
N ILE A 590 17.22 -16.73 3.85
CA ILE A 590 17.47 -16.00 2.60
C ILE A 590 17.37 -14.50 2.88
N PHE A 591 18.38 -13.76 2.45
CA PHE A 591 18.38 -12.31 2.47
C PHE A 591 18.33 -11.76 1.06
N VAL A 592 17.43 -10.79 0.84
CA VAL A 592 17.19 -10.21 -0.49
C VAL A 592 17.25 -8.70 -0.41
N GLY A 593 18.11 -8.11 -1.24
CA GLY A 593 18.19 -6.67 -1.39
C GLY A 593 17.19 -6.19 -2.43
N GLN A 594 16.50 -5.09 -2.12
CA GLN A 594 15.53 -4.47 -3.01
C GLN A 594 16.07 -3.15 -3.57
N SER A 595 15.48 -2.69 -4.68
CA SER A 595 15.84 -1.41 -5.28
C SER A 595 15.41 -0.19 -4.44
N ASN A 596 14.51 -0.35 -3.47
CA ASN A 596 14.01 0.72 -2.59
C ASN A 596 14.82 0.87 -1.28
N GLY A 597 15.96 0.18 -1.16
CA GLY A 597 16.80 0.20 0.05
C GLY A 597 16.34 -0.72 1.18
N ARG A 598 15.36 -1.60 0.93
CA ARG A 598 14.89 -2.60 1.89
C ARG A 598 15.63 -3.93 1.74
N VAL A 599 16.07 -4.51 2.86
CA VAL A 599 16.55 -5.89 2.95
C VAL A 599 15.41 -6.75 3.48
N ALA A 600 14.92 -7.69 2.67
CA ALA A 600 13.93 -8.68 3.09
C ALA A 600 14.65 -9.91 3.63
N TRP A 601 14.37 -10.26 4.88
CA TRP A 601 14.85 -11.47 5.54
C TRP A 601 13.75 -12.52 5.53
N PHE A 602 13.98 -13.64 4.84
CA PHE A 602 13.10 -14.79 4.83
C PHE A 602 13.65 -15.92 5.68
N ASP A 603 12.75 -16.54 6.43
CA ASP A 603 12.94 -17.83 7.07
C ASP A 603 12.13 -18.87 6.30
N LEU A 604 12.81 -19.90 5.77
CA LEU A 604 12.21 -20.93 4.95
C LEU A 604 11.32 -21.90 5.74
N ASP A 605 11.40 -21.95 7.07
CA ASP A 605 10.55 -22.82 7.88
C ASP A 605 9.33 -22.06 8.41
N LEU A 606 9.49 -20.77 8.74
CA LEU A 606 8.40 -19.96 9.32
C LEU A 606 7.26 -19.65 8.33
N GLY A 607 7.57 -19.27 7.08
CA GLY A 607 6.51 -18.79 6.17
C GLY A 607 6.95 -18.40 4.76
N ASN A 608 6.01 -17.89 3.97
CA ASN A 608 6.25 -17.40 2.59
C ASN A 608 6.49 -15.89 2.52
N GLN A 609 6.19 -15.16 3.60
CA GLN A 609 6.39 -13.73 3.74
C GLN A 609 7.73 -13.45 4.44
N PRO A 610 8.33 -12.26 4.28
CA PRO A 610 9.56 -11.92 4.99
C PRO A 610 9.32 -11.95 6.50
N TYR A 611 10.21 -12.60 7.24
CA TYR A 611 10.23 -12.60 8.70
C TYR A 611 10.42 -11.18 9.24
N LYS A 612 11.39 -10.46 8.68
CA LYS A 612 11.64 -9.05 8.96
C LYS A 612 11.98 -8.31 7.69
N LEU A 613 11.55 -7.05 7.61
CA LEU A 613 11.92 -6.13 6.56
C LEU A 613 12.74 -5.00 7.18
N LEU A 614 14.00 -4.93 6.76
CA LEU A 614 15.00 -4.04 7.36
C LEU A 614 15.28 -2.90 6.40
N ARG A 615 15.29 -1.66 6.89
CA ARG A 615 15.63 -0.48 6.09
C ARG A 615 16.75 0.29 6.77
N TYR A 616 17.98 -0.09 6.46
CA TYR A 616 19.19 0.61 6.93
C TYR A 616 19.75 1.59 5.89
N SER A 617 19.10 1.69 4.74
CA SER A 617 19.56 2.46 3.60
C SER A 617 18.40 3.07 2.85
N GLU A 618 18.59 4.27 2.33
CA GLU A 618 17.58 4.95 1.51
C GLU A 618 17.72 4.64 0.02
N THR A 619 18.91 4.24 -0.43
CA THR A 619 19.19 3.99 -1.85
C THR A 619 19.21 2.50 -2.18
N THR A 620 19.31 2.17 -3.48
CA THR A 620 19.20 0.80 -3.97
C THR A 620 20.26 -0.11 -3.34
N ILE A 621 19.87 -1.27 -2.81
CA ILE A 621 20.86 -2.26 -2.38
C ILE A 621 21.43 -2.92 -3.63
N LYS A 622 22.75 -2.94 -3.77
CA LYS A 622 23.46 -3.49 -4.93
C LYS A 622 23.87 -4.93 -4.72
N GLN A 623 24.36 -5.24 -3.53
CA GLN A 623 24.85 -6.57 -3.19
C GLN A 623 24.59 -6.87 -1.71
N ILE A 624 24.19 -8.11 -1.45
CA ILE A 624 24.16 -8.70 -0.11
C ILE A 624 24.94 -9.99 -0.18
N GLN A 625 25.80 -10.24 0.79
CA GLN A 625 26.55 -11.49 0.84
C GLN A 625 26.84 -11.90 2.28
N PHE A 626 26.55 -13.15 2.61
CA PHE A 626 27.09 -13.82 3.80
C PHE A 626 28.54 -14.21 3.59
N HIS A 627 29.36 -14.07 4.62
CA HIS A 627 30.71 -14.60 4.59
C HIS A 627 30.63 -16.15 4.62
N PRO A 628 31.38 -16.87 3.75
CA PRO A 628 31.22 -18.31 3.58
C PRO A 628 31.53 -19.13 4.84
N ASN A 629 32.45 -18.65 5.68
CA ASN A 629 32.94 -19.38 6.86
C ASN A 629 32.72 -18.64 8.20
N LYS A 630 32.14 -17.44 8.20
CA LYS A 630 32.03 -16.59 9.40
C LYS A 630 30.61 -16.07 9.52
N SER A 631 30.17 -15.86 10.74
CA SER A 631 28.84 -15.36 11.12
C SER A 631 28.68 -13.85 10.88
N ILE A 632 29.10 -13.37 9.72
CA ILE A 632 29.01 -11.96 9.33
C ILE A 632 28.45 -11.84 7.91
N MET A 633 27.77 -10.73 7.66
CA MET A 633 27.16 -10.40 6.39
C MET A 633 27.31 -8.91 6.13
N PHE A 634 27.31 -8.51 4.86
CA PHE A 634 27.19 -7.10 4.50
C PHE A 634 25.97 -6.85 3.62
N SER A 635 25.47 -5.62 3.68
CA SER A 635 24.56 -5.03 2.71
C SER A 635 25.20 -3.78 2.11
N ALA A 636 25.42 -3.81 0.80
CA ALA A 636 26.10 -2.76 0.05
C ALA A 636 25.08 -1.93 -0.75
N ASN A 637 25.07 -0.62 -0.56
CA ASN A 637 24.11 0.30 -1.17
C ASN A 637 24.70 0.99 -2.41
N SER A 638 23.84 1.58 -3.26
CA SER A 638 24.32 2.41 -4.38
C SER A 638 25.16 3.58 -3.93
N SER A 639 24.84 4.21 -2.79
CA SER A 639 25.49 5.47 -2.40
C SER A 639 26.97 5.33 -2.02
N GLY A 640 27.47 4.11 -1.86
CA GLY A 640 28.84 3.84 -1.40
C GLY A 640 28.91 3.14 -0.05
N ASP A 641 27.86 3.25 0.76
CA ASP A 641 27.84 2.69 2.12
C ASP A 641 27.63 1.17 2.13
N VAL A 642 28.40 0.50 2.98
CA VAL A 642 28.32 -0.94 3.24
C VAL A 642 28.04 -1.17 4.72
N ASN A 643 26.83 -1.64 5.00
CA ASN A 643 26.37 -1.96 6.34
C ASN A 643 26.80 -3.39 6.71
N LEU A 644 27.56 -3.55 7.78
CA LEU A 644 28.00 -4.84 8.30
C LEU A 644 27.05 -5.35 9.39
N PHE A 645 26.78 -6.64 9.35
CA PHE A 645 25.92 -7.32 10.32
C PHE A 645 26.60 -8.58 10.85
N TYR A 646 26.49 -8.79 12.15
CA TYR A 646 26.72 -10.09 12.77
C TYR A 646 25.44 -10.93 12.64
N CYS A 647 25.60 -12.17 12.21
CA CYS A 647 24.50 -13.09 11.90
C CYS A 647 24.75 -14.42 12.60
N ASN A 648 24.06 -14.67 13.72
CA ASN A 648 23.99 -16.01 14.28
C ASN A 648 22.68 -16.66 13.82
N MET A 649 22.82 -17.56 12.84
CA MET A 649 21.71 -18.29 12.22
C MET A 649 21.81 -19.75 12.67
N PRO A 650 21.16 -20.12 13.78
CA PRO A 650 21.17 -21.50 14.25
C PRO A 650 20.34 -22.38 13.33
N LYS A 651 20.67 -23.69 13.29
CA LYS A 651 19.86 -24.69 12.59
C LYS A 651 18.67 -25.17 13.41
N ASP A 652 18.74 -24.99 14.73
CA ASP A 652 17.75 -25.48 15.67
C ASP A 652 16.52 -24.57 15.67
N ILE A 653 15.35 -25.18 15.54
CA ILE A 653 14.05 -24.48 15.43
C ILE A 653 13.72 -23.69 16.71
N MET A 654 14.24 -24.12 17.86
CA MET A 654 13.93 -23.51 19.16
C MET A 654 14.69 -22.21 19.42
N SER A 655 15.85 -22.02 18.76
CA SER A 655 16.69 -20.84 18.94
C SER A 655 16.37 -19.79 17.89
N ASN A 656 16.07 -18.56 18.33
CA ASN A 656 15.82 -17.47 17.41
C ASN A 656 17.12 -17.01 16.73
N PRO A 657 17.08 -16.71 15.43
CA PRO A 657 18.22 -16.15 14.74
C PRO A 657 18.50 -14.72 15.21
N VAL A 658 19.78 -14.39 15.38
CA VAL A 658 20.24 -13.08 15.84
C VAL A 658 20.91 -12.36 14.68
N LEU A 659 20.38 -11.18 14.36
CA LEU A 659 20.96 -10.25 13.39
C LEU A 659 21.24 -8.92 14.08
N MET A 660 22.51 -8.54 14.15
CA MET A 660 22.94 -7.31 14.82
C MET A 660 23.79 -6.43 13.89
N PRO A 661 23.51 -5.12 13.82
CA PRO A 661 24.38 -4.19 13.09
C PRO A 661 25.72 -4.05 13.81
N LEU A 662 26.82 -4.05 13.05
CA LEU A 662 28.19 -3.92 13.57
C LEU A 662 28.77 -2.53 13.28
N LYS A 663 28.99 -2.22 12.00
CA LYS A 663 29.64 -0.99 11.55
C LYS A 663 29.16 -0.63 10.15
N VAL A 664 29.11 0.65 9.85
CA VAL A 664 28.89 1.17 8.50
C VAL A 664 30.25 1.56 7.92
N LEU A 665 30.62 0.97 6.79
CA LEU A 665 31.80 1.34 6.02
C LEU A 665 31.35 2.31 4.93
N GLY A 666 31.88 3.53 4.93
CA GLY A 666 31.50 4.58 3.99
C GLY A 666 32.67 5.49 3.64
N GLY A 667 32.45 6.40 2.69
CA GLY A 667 33.42 7.43 2.28
C GLY A 667 34.37 7.06 1.12
N ALA A 668 34.50 5.78 0.76
CA ALA A 668 35.38 5.35 -0.34
C ALA A 668 34.76 5.46 -1.74
N HIS A 669 33.43 5.51 -1.86
CA HIS A 669 32.73 5.49 -3.14
C HIS A 669 31.51 6.41 -3.09
N SER A 670 31.17 7.04 -4.22
CA SER A 670 29.90 7.75 -4.41
C SER A 670 28.84 6.90 -5.11
N ASN A 671 29.28 5.94 -5.94
CA ASN A 671 28.40 4.96 -6.54
C ASN A 671 29.04 3.56 -6.54
N LEU A 672 28.61 2.70 -5.62
CA LEU A 672 29.10 1.33 -5.51
C LEU A 672 28.34 0.41 -6.48
N ARG A 673 29.08 -0.44 -7.20
CA ARG A 673 28.49 -1.35 -8.20
C ARG A 673 28.55 -2.81 -7.79
N SER A 674 29.65 -3.23 -7.17
CA SER A 674 29.93 -4.61 -6.79
C SER A 674 30.64 -4.62 -5.45
N ALA A 675 30.36 -5.64 -4.63
CA ALA A 675 31.09 -5.91 -3.40
C ALA A 675 31.21 -7.42 -3.22
N VAL A 676 32.34 -7.93 -2.72
CA VAL A 676 32.57 -9.37 -2.55
C VAL A 676 33.38 -9.62 -1.29
N TRP A 677 33.01 -10.67 -0.53
CA TRP A 677 33.83 -11.15 0.58
C TRP A 677 35.09 -11.86 0.10
N HIS A 678 36.19 -11.66 0.83
CA HIS A 678 37.31 -12.58 0.79
C HIS A 678 36.87 -13.96 1.33
N PRO A 679 37.28 -15.09 0.73
CA PRO A 679 36.75 -16.42 1.07
C PRO A 679 37.11 -16.93 2.47
N LYS A 680 38.24 -16.49 3.04
CA LYS A 680 38.75 -16.91 4.36
C LYS A 680 38.76 -15.79 5.41
N GLN A 681 39.42 -14.68 5.08
CA GLN A 681 39.55 -13.49 5.93
C GLN A 681 38.30 -12.61 5.93
N PRO A 682 38.03 -11.84 7.00
CA PRO A 682 36.86 -10.98 7.11
C PRO A 682 37.08 -9.67 6.35
N TRP A 683 37.50 -9.75 5.09
CA TRP A 683 37.82 -8.61 4.25
C TRP A 683 36.79 -8.45 3.14
N ILE A 684 36.48 -7.21 2.77
CA ILE A 684 35.50 -6.91 1.73
C ILE A 684 36.17 -6.11 0.63
N PHE A 685 35.99 -6.56 -0.61
CA PHE A 685 36.32 -5.77 -1.78
C PHE A 685 35.10 -4.99 -2.20
N CYS A 686 35.25 -3.68 -2.35
CA CYS A 686 34.22 -2.77 -2.81
C CYS A 686 34.67 -2.15 -4.13
N ALA A 687 33.83 -2.25 -5.17
CA ALA A 687 34.13 -1.74 -6.50
C ALA A 687 33.06 -0.72 -6.92
N GLY A 688 33.50 0.51 -7.18
CA GLY A 688 32.60 1.62 -7.46
C GLY A 688 33.26 2.77 -8.20
N THR A 689 32.57 3.90 -8.22
CA THR A 689 33.10 5.18 -8.69
C THR A 689 33.21 6.16 -7.55
N LEU A 690 34.25 6.98 -7.56
CA LEU A 690 34.45 8.13 -6.68
C LEU A 690 34.74 9.35 -7.57
N ASN A 691 33.90 10.39 -7.55
CA ASN A 691 34.13 11.63 -8.31
C ASN A 691 34.53 11.39 -9.80
N SER A 692 33.84 10.48 -10.49
CA SER A 692 34.10 9.97 -11.86
C SER A 692 35.26 8.97 -12.05
N SER A 693 36.20 8.88 -11.10
CA SER A 693 37.24 7.84 -11.09
C SER A 693 36.69 6.46 -10.73
N LYS A 694 37.23 5.39 -11.32
CA LYS A 694 36.91 4.00 -10.99
C LYS A 694 37.88 3.52 -9.92
N VAL A 695 37.35 3.17 -8.75
CA VAL A 695 38.16 2.78 -7.59
C VAL A 695 37.66 1.46 -7.04
N VAL A 696 38.60 0.57 -6.71
CA VAL A 696 38.33 -0.65 -5.95
C VAL A 696 39.12 -0.58 -4.66
N VAL A 697 38.43 -0.86 -3.54
CA VAL A 697 38.98 -0.73 -2.20
C VAL A 697 38.80 -2.03 -1.44
N LEU A 698 39.86 -2.46 -0.74
CA LEU A 698 39.86 -3.57 0.20
C LEU A 698 39.67 -3.03 1.62
N TRP A 699 38.59 -3.45 2.27
CA TRP A 699 38.32 -3.20 3.68
C TRP A 699 38.82 -4.35 4.53
N GLY A 700 39.65 -4.04 5.53
CA GLY A 700 40.43 -5.00 6.33
C GLY A 700 40.02 -5.08 7.79
#